data_AF-A0ABD6IR70-F1
#
_entry.id   AF-A0ABD6IR70-F1
#
_cell.length_a   1.000
_cell.length_b   1.000
_cell.length_c   1.000
_cell.angle_alpha   90.00
_cell.angle_beta   90.00
_cell.angle_gamma   90.00
#
_symmetry.space_group_name_H-M   'P 1'
#
loop_
_entity.id
_entity.type
_entity.pdbx_description
1 polymer ?
#
loop_
_entity_poly.entity_id
_entity_poly.type
_entity_poly.pdbx_seq_one_letter_code
_entity_poly.pdbx_strand_id
1 'polypeptide(L)'
;MSARERAARVAALAPGERARLVADPSLVREMRATLGDDGFRELAAEWLVVVPDGVHDPVEARAEAQRLVGEMTADADVAEALLTTGRQLLVVPRDVPFTDLDGFHGLQGAPGRSLSTARGGYARGRAGVPEENLLGEPAAVHGAGTYADGYSSARHEWAHAVESVLDAADRQWIKDVYDAKRAAEAAGETVHWPDGAFPNYSSSDRHEYFAQLTTAYHAANAGIDELSGSRRNNGADWVEQHDPALLPLLRRLYGSGRPAGHDGFVNPLTLTAFRAFWARVEEAPEPAPAPVAPVAEPHPLVPRTAAGSTVRHLAPPAGDGSAARPAIDPRMVGVLRRAFGEGVERSGQFPHLYTALHTLVGAHQATPRFTGTAFDFDTVARRVLRVDPEQRIDPQRRMEALQTVSSASRAGWAGDLPSLVAYRVGRMGALGPGSVLTDAHGAFLGRNLTGHPGLTLDANRVLAPRDDDRLHAAPGPWTGTRGHVVVAERDEESGGVLVALGNGDTIPLDEDEFAALVAADPQRDPQAAVVVGVGPRTGDTSEVLTRLVADAARTRAWGVTRPYRLQPVGDGVRAFAFPPVADGETVPVGLWVPADPGLVPAPGPTIQASDGTTFTDEDVRSYPIVTSDGRELTGRAHLDEGDVARREEALRQVSDMLYYYDDLEPVPGLTRGASGPLLLLPRGLGGAYVSIGHGERGRIVVPRHSTDANHAVPPRELGGVLARRPSVQRLAPDVPLWLLWCEIAMVRPGADPLARPAAAQEVANQTGHPVLASDTTVAIEEAHDGYPARVVKTDDPARPRYRWYQFLPEPDGRRLGALADLAGLPADTARRTSRVLRWVRALRLVHGFDIDTRPDRQEEFHALLAGFGALERQRLSQGAEPLTWQELEDLTHASARQSGAEPGPVTAGTLHGMLHAAGAGTLRLPAPRQGGEVRQAPPVPGRAAPGTSDVLLAPPTPPAPTREAPAGSDRVADIVRMVEEMSRRAEEHEAAETRSAPEAERGAGTETAPLEDTLPETAPATRAPVPADERPVPVREAPAVREAPARVTPDAYLAERGLAPVHIMPIGDTLAHLLTAVAPAETAALARGERPATPAELRERFAQALAADLALPEDRRTLALPADGPRP
;
A
#
# COMPACT_ATOMS: atom_id res chain seq x y z
N MET A 1 28.06 24.27 20.99
CA MET A 1 26.84 23.47 20.84
C MET A 1 25.63 24.39 20.67
N SER A 2 25.30 24.66 19.41
CA SER A 2 24.09 25.35 18.97
C SER A 2 22.83 24.61 19.43
N ALA A 3 21.65 25.27 19.39
CA ALA A 3 20.37 24.61 19.66
C ALA A 3 20.14 23.38 18.74
N ARG A 4 20.60 23.45 17.48
CA ARG A 4 20.55 22.34 16.53
C ARG A 4 21.38 21.13 16.97
N GLU A 5 22.57 21.36 17.54
CA GLU A 5 23.39 20.29 18.10
C GLU A 5 22.88 19.80 19.46
N ARG A 6 22.24 20.66 20.27
CA ARG A 6 21.55 20.27 21.51
C ARG A 6 20.44 19.25 21.20
N ALA A 7 19.52 19.62 20.30
CA ALA A 7 18.47 18.74 19.82
C ALA A 7 19.03 17.46 19.18
N ALA A 8 20.12 17.54 18.40
CA ALA A 8 20.77 16.37 17.83
C ALA A 8 21.35 15.40 18.89
N ARG A 9 21.96 15.91 19.97
CA ARG A 9 22.48 15.06 21.06
C ARG A 9 21.36 14.50 21.95
N VAL A 10 20.29 15.26 22.19
CA VAL A 10 19.08 14.75 22.87
C VAL A 10 18.39 13.68 22.03
N ALA A 11 18.31 13.85 20.71
CA ALA A 11 17.76 12.86 19.79
C ALA A 11 18.61 11.58 19.69
N ALA A 12 19.93 11.69 19.84
CA ALA A 12 20.87 10.56 19.82
C ALA A 12 20.79 9.64 21.04
N LEU A 13 20.20 10.09 22.15
CA LEU A 13 19.87 9.23 23.30
C LEU A 13 18.69 8.32 22.95
N ALA A 14 18.78 7.03 23.26
CA ALA A 14 17.67 6.11 23.02
C ALA A 14 16.42 6.53 23.83
N PRO A 15 15.18 6.23 23.37
CA PRO A 15 13.97 6.63 24.10
C PRO A 15 13.93 6.14 25.56
N GLY A 16 14.45 4.93 25.82
CA GLY A 16 14.58 4.38 27.17
C GLY A 16 15.69 4.99 28.03
N GLU A 17 16.66 5.70 27.43
CA GLU A 17 17.69 6.45 28.16
C GLU A 17 17.17 7.84 28.52
N ARG A 18 16.50 8.53 27.58
CA ARG A 18 15.76 9.77 27.85
C ARG A 18 14.74 9.57 28.97
N ALA A 19 13.90 8.54 28.89
CA ALA A 19 12.91 8.25 29.93
C ALA A 19 13.54 8.03 31.32
N ARG A 20 14.75 7.46 31.40
CA ARG A 20 15.48 7.28 32.68
C ARG A 20 16.12 8.56 33.23
N LEU A 21 16.45 9.52 32.37
CA LEU A 21 16.92 10.85 32.78
C LEU A 21 15.74 11.74 33.23
N VAL A 22 14.62 11.68 32.51
CA VAL A 22 13.38 12.42 32.83
C VAL A 22 12.78 11.95 34.17
N ALA A 23 12.90 10.66 34.50
CA ALA A 23 12.34 10.05 35.71
C ALA A 23 13.13 10.33 37.02
N ASP A 24 14.07 11.28 37.03
CA ASP A 24 14.75 11.75 38.25
C ASP A 24 14.26 13.17 38.61
N PRO A 25 13.36 13.32 39.62
CA PRO A 25 12.79 14.61 39.98
C PRO A 25 13.78 15.61 40.58
N SER A 26 14.97 15.16 41.01
CA SER A 26 16.04 16.06 41.46
C SER A 26 16.76 16.67 40.26
N LEU A 27 17.10 15.84 39.26
CA LEU A 27 17.70 16.32 38.00
C LEU A 27 16.78 17.30 37.27
N VAL A 28 15.49 16.99 37.13
CA VAL A 28 14.54 17.88 36.42
C VAL A 28 14.41 19.24 37.11
N ARG A 29 14.37 19.28 38.45
CA ARG A 29 14.34 20.54 39.23
C ARG A 29 15.64 21.33 39.14
N GLU A 30 16.79 20.67 39.17
CA GLU A 30 18.09 21.33 39.03
C GLU A 30 18.27 21.91 37.62
N MET A 31 17.81 21.19 36.58
CA MET A 31 17.74 21.70 35.22
C MET A 31 16.84 22.93 35.12
N ARG A 32 15.65 22.91 35.73
CA ARG A 32 14.74 24.07 35.78
C ARG A 32 15.38 25.27 36.49
N ALA A 33 15.95 25.05 37.68
CA ALA A 33 16.61 26.09 38.47
C ALA A 33 17.82 26.71 37.77
N THR A 34 18.47 25.97 36.85
CA THR A 34 19.64 26.45 36.10
C THR A 34 19.26 27.13 34.78
N LEU A 35 18.23 26.64 34.08
CA LEU A 35 17.80 27.16 32.78
C LEU A 35 16.83 28.35 32.89
N GLY A 36 16.13 28.47 34.03
CA GLY A 36 14.95 29.33 34.18
C GLY A 36 13.74 28.75 33.46
N ASP A 37 12.54 29.22 33.83
CA ASP A 37 11.28 28.62 33.36
C ASP A 37 11.13 28.61 31.83
N ASP A 38 11.59 29.65 31.12
CA ASP A 38 11.52 29.71 29.65
C ASP A 38 12.40 28.64 28.98
N GLY A 39 13.69 28.59 29.34
CA GLY A 39 14.64 27.61 28.79
C GLY A 39 14.34 26.18 29.24
N PHE A 40 13.65 26.01 30.38
CA PHE A 40 13.15 24.74 30.84
C PHE A 40 11.93 24.26 30.03
N ARG A 41 10.97 25.13 29.72
CA ARG A 41 9.77 24.77 28.92
C ARG A 41 10.15 24.37 27.48
N GLU A 42 11.11 25.05 26.86
CA GLU A 42 11.68 24.62 25.56
C GLU A 42 12.23 23.18 25.63
N LEU A 43 13.01 22.87 26.68
CA LEU A 43 13.63 21.56 26.85
C LEU A 43 12.60 20.48 27.26
N ALA A 44 11.57 20.85 28.02
CA ALA A 44 10.45 19.97 28.35
C ALA A 44 9.70 19.55 27.09
N ALA A 45 9.39 20.49 26.19
CA ALA A 45 8.80 20.17 24.89
C ALA A 45 9.68 19.22 24.05
N GLU A 46 11.01 19.39 24.06
CA GLU A 46 11.93 18.43 23.43
C GLU A 46 11.85 17.01 24.04
N TRP A 47 11.73 16.92 25.38
CA TRP A 47 11.86 15.68 26.15
C TRP A 47 10.55 14.89 26.30
N LEU A 48 9.40 15.57 26.30
CA LEU A 48 8.07 14.95 26.40
C LEU A 48 7.63 14.26 25.09
N VAL A 49 8.22 14.63 23.94
CA VAL A 49 7.84 14.12 22.60
C VAL A 49 8.67 12.91 22.18
N VAL A 50 8.03 11.74 22.23
CA VAL A 50 8.50 10.48 21.67
C VAL A 50 7.94 10.30 20.25
N VAL A 51 8.83 10.05 19.30
CA VAL A 51 8.47 9.65 17.94
C VAL A 51 9.14 8.29 17.74
N PRO A 52 8.38 7.20 17.62
CA PRO A 52 8.92 5.86 17.45
C PRO A 52 9.38 5.63 16.00
N ASP A 53 10.17 4.58 15.81
CA ASP A 53 10.49 4.08 14.47
C ASP A 53 9.21 3.57 13.78
N GLY A 54 9.07 3.83 12.49
CA GLY A 54 7.85 3.53 11.70
C GLY A 54 6.98 4.75 11.40
N VAL A 55 7.09 5.84 12.18
CA VAL A 55 6.55 7.15 11.77
C VAL A 55 7.23 7.54 10.46
N HIS A 56 6.44 7.88 9.45
CA HIS A 56 6.90 8.04 8.07
C HIS A 56 7.63 9.36 7.83
N ASP A 57 7.11 10.42 8.44
CA ASP A 57 7.58 11.79 8.27
C ASP A 57 8.09 12.33 9.64
N PRO A 58 9.02 11.62 10.31
CA PRO A 58 9.27 11.72 11.76
C PRO A 58 10.00 13.00 12.17
N VAL A 59 10.54 13.75 11.23
CA VAL A 59 11.14 15.07 11.48
C VAL A 59 10.05 16.13 11.60
N GLU A 60 9.05 16.07 10.73
CA GLU A 60 7.94 17.03 10.68
C GLU A 60 6.93 16.72 11.79
N ALA A 61 6.58 15.43 11.98
CA ALA A 61 5.75 15.01 13.11
C ALA A 61 6.40 15.34 14.47
N ARG A 62 7.74 15.22 14.59
CA ARG A 62 8.47 15.67 15.79
C ARG A 62 8.36 17.19 15.98
N ALA A 63 8.60 17.98 14.93
CA ALA A 63 8.58 19.43 15.03
C ALA A 63 7.19 19.98 15.39
N GLU A 64 6.13 19.45 14.77
CA GLU A 64 4.74 19.85 15.09
C GLU A 64 4.31 19.37 16.47
N ALA A 65 4.65 18.15 16.88
CA ALA A 65 4.37 17.68 18.24
C ALA A 65 5.13 18.50 19.30
N GLN A 66 6.39 18.87 19.05
CA GLN A 66 7.17 19.73 19.96
C GLN A 66 6.57 21.16 20.03
N ARG A 67 6.11 21.70 18.90
CA ARG A 67 5.37 22.98 18.85
C ARG A 67 4.06 22.90 19.65
N LEU A 68 3.28 21.84 19.47
CA LEU A 68 2.02 21.58 20.18
C LEU A 68 2.24 21.48 21.69
N VAL A 69 3.20 20.68 22.14
CA VAL A 69 3.51 20.54 23.58
C VAL A 69 3.98 21.88 24.16
N GLY A 70 4.83 22.63 23.44
CA GLY A 70 5.28 23.96 23.88
C GLY A 70 4.15 25.00 24.00
N GLU A 71 3.12 24.92 23.13
CA GLU A 71 1.90 25.74 23.24
C GLU A 71 1.00 25.35 24.42
N MET A 72 1.09 24.09 24.86
CA MET A 72 0.25 23.52 25.93
C MET A 72 1.00 23.33 27.26
N THR A 73 2.21 23.88 27.39
CA THR A 73 3.04 23.87 28.60
C THR A 73 3.61 25.27 28.88
N ALA A 74 2.74 26.29 28.90
CA ALA A 74 3.13 27.65 29.28
C ALA A 74 3.39 27.76 30.80
N ASP A 75 2.65 26.99 31.60
CA ASP A 75 2.88 26.80 33.03
C ASP A 75 4.09 25.87 33.27
N ALA A 76 5.15 26.40 33.89
CA ALA A 76 6.39 25.67 34.13
C ALA A 76 6.30 24.63 35.27
N ASP A 77 5.37 24.82 36.21
CA ASP A 77 5.12 23.81 37.26
C ASP A 77 4.43 22.58 36.65
N VAL A 78 3.53 22.80 35.68
CA VAL A 78 2.92 21.71 34.89
C VAL A 78 3.95 21.04 33.97
N ALA A 79 4.87 21.79 33.36
CA ALA A 79 5.97 21.20 32.59
C ALA A 79 6.87 20.28 33.46
N GLU A 80 7.18 20.70 34.69
CA GLU A 80 7.91 19.88 35.66
C GLU A 80 7.09 18.64 36.07
N ALA A 81 5.79 18.80 36.34
CA ALA A 81 4.92 17.70 36.76
C ALA A 81 4.74 16.65 35.65
N LEU A 82 4.58 17.06 34.38
CA LEU A 82 4.52 16.17 33.22
C LEU A 82 5.81 15.34 33.11
N LEU A 83 6.97 15.98 33.15
CA LEU A 83 8.26 15.29 33.11
C LEU A 83 8.43 14.32 34.29
N THR A 84 8.30 14.82 35.53
CA THR A 84 8.61 14.05 36.74
C THR A 84 7.60 12.93 37.06
N THR A 85 6.37 13.00 36.53
CA THR A 85 5.41 11.88 36.56
C THR A 85 5.45 10.99 35.31
N GLY A 86 6.47 11.17 34.45
CA GLY A 86 6.77 10.30 33.31
C GLY A 86 5.77 10.40 32.16
N ARG A 87 5.09 11.54 32.00
CA ARG A 87 4.12 11.74 30.91
C ARG A 87 4.84 11.93 29.58
N GLN A 88 4.26 11.38 28.51
CA GLN A 88 4.86 11.44 27.17
C GLN A 88 3.79 11.59 26.09
N LEU A 89 4.05 12.44 25.10
CA LEU A 89 3.35 12.42 23.82
C LEU A 89 4.06 11.41 22.92
N LEU A 90 3.33 10.40 22.44
CA LEU A 90 3.83 9.38 21.52
C LEU A 90 3.16 9.55 20.16
N VAL A 91 3.94 9.85 19.13
CA VAL A 91 3.40 9.88 17.76
C VAL A 91 3.07 8.45 17.31
N VAL A 92 1.84 8.26 16.84
CA VAL A 92 1.31 7.00 16.30
C VAL A 92 1.47 7.03 14.78
N PRO A 93 2.26 6.12 14.15
CA PRO A 93 2.42 6.08 12.71
C PRO A 93 1.07 6.00 11.98
N ARG A 94 0.91 6.68 10.84
CA ARG A 94 -0.39 6.73 10.12
C ARG A 94 -0.91 5.37 9.65
N ASP A 95 -0.05 4.36 9.52
CA ASP A 95 -0.33 2.98 9.08
C ASP A 95 -0.41 1.93 10.20
N VAL A 96 0.13 2.21 11.38
CA VAL A 96 0.14 1.30 12.53
C VAL A 96 -1.07 1.60 13.43
N PRO A 97 -2.01 0.66 13.65
CA PRO A 97 -3.12 0.82 14.61
C PRO A 97 -2.62 1.32 15.98
N PHE A 98 -3.39 2.20 16.63
CA PHE A 98 -3.04 2.73 17.95
C PHE A 98 -2.73 1.58 18.94
N THR A 99 -3.49 0.49 18.85
CA THR A 99 -3.39 -0.70 19.70
C THR A 99 -2.24 -1.67 19.33
N ASP A 100 -1.36 -1.36 18.38
CA ASP A 100 -0.21 -2.22 18.00
C ASP A 100 1.16 -1.69 18.52
N LEU A 101 1.17 -0.48 19.09
CA LEU A 101 2.34 0.14 19.71
C LEU A 101 2.61 -0.40 21.12
N ASP A 102 3.88 -0.51 21.53
CA ASP A 102 4.29 -1.12 22.81
C ASP A 102 3.78 -0.39 24.09
N GLY A 103 3.17 0.80 23.97
CA GLY A 103 2.43 1.45 25.07
C GLY A 103 0.97 1.01 25.21
N PHE A 104 0.38 0.53 24.12
CA PHE A 104 -1.06 0.37 23.91
C PHE A 104 -1.45 -1.02 23.38
N HIS A 105 -0.48 -1.92 23.18
CA HIS A 105 -0.65 -3.34 22.78
C HIS A 105 -1.59 -4.14 23.70
N GLY A 106 -1.90 -3.63 24.89
CA GLY A 106 -2.73 -4.33 25.86
C GLY A 106 -4.24 -4.35 25.61
N LEU A 107 -4.72 -3.80 24.48
CA LEU A 107 -6.11 -3.31 24.34
C LEU A 107 -7.05 -4.09 23.42
N GLN A 108 -6.54 -5.12 22.75
CA GLN A 108 -7.34 -5.94 21.84
C GLN A 108 -8.17 -6.94 22.66
N GLY A 109 -9.27 -6.49 23.29
CA GLY A 109 -9.88 -7.26 24.38
C GLY A 109 -11.32 -6.96 24.86
N ALA A 110 -12.26 -6.52 24.01
CA ALA A 110 -13.68 -6.45 24.40
C ALA A 110 -14.63 -6.96 23.28
N PRO A 111 -15.50 -7.96 23.53
CA PRO A 111 -16.47 -8.41 22.53
C PRO A 111 -17.47 -7.29 22.18
N GLY A 112 -17.63 -6.99 20.88
CA GLY A 112 -18.61 -6.04 20.37
C GLY A 112 -18.14 -4.59 20.22
N ARG A 113 -16.88 -4.25 20.56
CA ARG A 113 -16.26 -2.96 20.21
C ARG A 113 -14.82 -3.17 19.75
N SER A 114 -14.50 -2.76 18.52
CA SER A 114 -13.14 -2.87 18.00
C SER A 114 -12.40 -1.54 18.18
N LEU A 115 -11.34 -1.56 18.98
CA LEU A 115 -10.46 -0.39 19.18
C LEU A 115 -9.36 -0.30 18.10
N SER A 116 -9.37 -1.20 17.11
CA SER A 116 -8.38 -1.25 16.02
C SER A 116 -8.41 -0.04 15.08
N THR A 117 -9.56 0.63 14.97
CA THR A 117 -9.76 1.85 14.16
C THR A 117 -9.53 3.14 14.94
N ALA A 118 -9.28 3.07 16.25
CA ALA A 118 -8.89 4.23 17.04
C ALA A 118 -7.47 4.67 16.69
N ARG A 119 -7.25 5.99 16.71
CA ARG A 119 -6.00 6.63 16.22
C ARG A 119 -5.30 7.50 17.26
N GLY A 120 -6.05 8.02 18.23
CA GLY A 120 -5.54 8.74 19.40
C GLY A 120 -6.12 8.19 20.70
N GLY A 121 -5.44 8.46 21.81
CA GLY A 121 -5.87 8.04 23.15
C GLY A 121 -4.83 8.27 24.24
N TYR A 122 -5.30 8.50 25.46
CA TYR A 122 -4.47 8.74 26.65
C TYR A 122 -4.56 7.60 27.66
N ALA A 123 -3.42 6.98 28.00
CA ALA A 123 -3.33 6.04 29.11
C ALA A 123 -1.90 5.65 29.49
N ARG A 124 -1.73 5.06 30.69
CA ARG A 124 -0.41 4.69 31.25
C ARG A 124 0.60 5.86 31.24
N GLY A 125 0.11 7.09 31.35
CA GLY A 125 0.90 8.32 31.22
C GLY A 125 1.27 8.74 29.79
N ARG A 126 0.79 8.04 28.75
CA ARG A 126 1.10 8.33 27.34
C ARG A 126 -0.12 8.82 26.59
N ALA A 127 0.01 9.99 25.97
CA ALA A 127 -0.91 10.47 24.94
C ALA A 127 -0.42 9.96 23.58
N GLY A 128 -1.06 8.93 23.04
CA GLY A 128 -0.83 8.50 21.66
C GLY A 128 -1.55 9.47 20.73
N VAL A 129 -0.83 10.17 19.87
CA VAL A 129 -1.38 11.14 18.94
C VAL A 129 -1.13 10.71 17.49
N PRO A 130 -2.14 10.73 16.60
CA PRO A 130 -1.95 10.28 15.22
C PRO A 130 -1.01 11.20 14.43
N GLU A 131 -0.02 10.59 13.75
CA GLU A 131 0.86 11.25 12.76
C GLU A 131 0.03 12.09 11.79
N GLU A 132 -1.08 11.54 11.32
CA GLU A 132 -1.95 12.19 10.34
C GLU A 132 -2.71 13.41 10.88
N ASN A 133 -3.03 13.49 12.19
CA ASN A 133 -3.68 14.67 12.78
C ASN A 133 -2.69 15.78 13.13
N LEU A 134 -1.41 15.44 13.36
CA LEU A 134 -0.35 16.43 13.43
C LEU A 134 -0.11 17.06 12.05
N LEU A 135 -0.05 16.24 10.99
CA LEU A 135 0.43 16.68 9.67
C LEU A 135 -0.65 17.09 8.65
N GLY A 136 -1.94 16.83 8.90
CA GLY A 136 -3.02 17.22 7.98
C GLY A 136 -3.32 16.19 6.89
N GLU A 137 -3.27 14.92 7.26
CA GLU A 137 -3.25 13.76 6.37
C GLU A 137 -4.38 12.75 6.71
N PRO A 138 -4.55 11.63 5.96
CA PRO A 138 -5.47 10.56 6.35
C PRO A 138 -4.77 9.48 7.18
N ALA A 139 -5.54 8.70 7.93
CA ALA A 139 -5.07 7.44 8.48
C ALA A 139 -4.93 6.41 7.34
N ALA A 140 -3.80 5.70 7.28
CA ALA A 140 -3.59 4.56 6.39
C ALA A 140 -4.05 3.22 7.03
N VAL A 141 -4.53 3.24 8.28
CA VAL A 141 -5.19 2.12 8.94
C VAL A 141 -6.60 1.93 8.39
N HIS A 142 -6.89 0.75 7.83
CA HIS A 142 -8.18 0.43 7.23
C HIS A 142 -9.35 0.59 8.22
N GLY A 143 -10.31 1.46 7.89
CA GLY A 143 -11.50 1.72 8.69
C GLY A 143 -11.32 2.77 9.80
N ALA A 144 -10.14 3.39 9.91
CA ALA A 144 -9.93 4.54 10.77
C ALA A 144 -10.55 5.83 10.16
N GLY A 145 -11.09 6.68 11.04
CA GLY A 145 -11.68 7.96 10.65
C GLY A 145 -10.64 8.99 10.19
N THR A 146 -11.10 10.01 9.46
CA THR A 146 -10.31 11.23 9.18
C THR A 146 -10.84 12.37 10.05
N TYR A 147 -9.99 12.92 10.93
CA TYR A 147 -10.34 14.06 11.76
C TYR A 147 -10.61 15.32 10.93
N ALA A 148 -11.64 16.08 11.32
CA ALA A 148 -12.10 17.25 10.58
C ALA A 148 -11.02 18.34 10.45
N ASP A 149 -11.11 19.12 9.37
CA ASP A 149 -10.33 20.35 9.18
C ASP A 149 -10.49 21.29 10.37
N GLY A 150 -9.37 21.70 10.98
CA GLY A 150 -9.40 22.54 12.18
C GLY A 150 -9.70 21.80 13.48
N TYR A 151 -9.80 20.46 13.48
CA TYR A 151 -9.90 19.63 14.69
C TYR A 151 -8.57 18.95 15.03
N SER A 152 -8.08 19.10 16.26
CA SER A 152 -6.80 18.51 16.70
C SER A 152 -6.99 17.50 17.84
N SER A 153 -7.16 16.22 17.50
CA SER A 153 -7.12 15.13 18.49
C SER A 153 -5.77 15.09 19.22
N ALA A 154 -4.68 15.51 18.56
CA ALA A 154 -3.38 15.65 19.22
C ALA A 154 -3.36 16.67 20.37
N ARG A 155 -4.19 17.73 20.32
CA ARG A 155 -4.37 18.69 21.44
C ARG A 155 -5.33 18.13 22.48
N HIS A 156 -6.38 17.44 22.05
CA HIS A 156 -7.31 16.75 22.95
C HIS A 156 -6.61 15.73 23.85
N GLU A 157 -5.86 14.78 23.29
CA GLU A 157 -5.12 13.76 24.06
C GLU A 157 -4.04 14.34 24.98
N TRP A 158 -3.42 15.45 24.55
CA TRP A 158 -2.44 16.14 25.38
C TRP A 158 -3.08 16.93 26.53
N ALA A 159 -4.33 17.40 26.37
CA ALA A 159 -5.09 18.01 27.46
C ALA A 159 -5.41 16.98 28.57
N HIS A 160 -5.73 15.73 28.23
CA HIS A 160 -5.86 14.63 29.20
C HIS A 160 -4.54 14.36 29.96
N ALA A 161 -3.40 14.42 29.27
CA ALA A 161 -2.08 14.30 29.91
C ALA A 161 -1.81 15.46 30.88
N VAL A 162 -2.12 16.70 30.49
CA VAL A 162 -2.04 17.91 31.33
C VAL A 162 -2.97 17.80 32.54
N GLU A 163 -4.24 17.45 32.37
CA GLU A 163 -5.18 17.32 33.49
C GLU A 163 -4.71 16.28 34.52
N SER A 164 -4.13 15.18 34.06
CA SER A 164 -3.63 14.10 34.93
C SER A 164 -2.51 14.50 35.89
N VAL A 165 -1.93 15.69 35.72
CA VAL A 165 -0.88 16.25 36.61
C VAL A 165 -1.29 17.56 37.30
N LEU A 166 -2.50 18.08 37.05
CA LEU A 166 -3.01 19.25 37.76
C LEU A 166 -3.22 18.96 39.26
N ASP A 167 -3.19 20.00 40.08
CA ASP A 167 -3.40 19.84 41.52
C ASP A 167 -4.86 19.47 41.85
N ALA A 168 -5.15 19.23 43.14
CA ALA A 168 -6.47 18.84 43.59
C ALA A 168 -7.50 19.98 43.54
N ALA A 169 -7.06 21.24 43.59
CA ALA A 169 -7.92 22.41 43.53
C ALA A 169 -8.31 22.76 42.09
N ASP A 170 -7.37 22.72 41.15
CA ASP A 170 -7.63 22.92 39.72
C ASP A 170 -8.59 21.85 39.17
N ARG A 171 -8.38 20.56 39.50
CA ARG A 171 -9.29 19.48 39.10
C ARG A 171 -10.67 19.57 39.75
N GLN A 172 -10.74 19.99 41.02
CA GLN A 172 -12.03 20.28 41.65
C GLN A 172 -12.73 21.46 40.97
N TRP A 173 -12.01 22.51 40.56
CA TRP A 173 -12.57 23.66 39.85
C TRP A 173 -13.11 23.27 38.46
N ILE A 174 -12.39 22.44 37.70
CA ILE A 174 -12.89 21.85 36.45
C ILE A 174 -14.20 21.09 36.69
N LYS A 175 -14.24 20.24 37.71
CA LYS A 175 -15.44 19.48 38.10
C LYS A 175 -16.60 20.39 38.51
N ASP A 176 -16.36 21.40 39.34
CA ASP A 176 -17.40 22.31 39.84
C ASP A 176 -18.04 23.12 38.71
N VAL A 177 -17.26 23.54 37.71
CA VAL A 177 -17.79 24.23 36.52
C VAL A 177 -18.58 23.26 35.63
N TYR A 178 -18.07 22.04 35.41
CA TYR A 178 -18.78 21.00 34.67
C TYR A 178 -20.14 20.66 35.30
N ASP A 179 -20.16 20.39 36.61
CA ASP A 179 -21.37 20.06 37.36
C ASP A 179 -22.38 21.21 37.34
N ALA A 180 -21.91 22.47 37.44
CA ALA A 180 -22.77 23.65 37.33
C ALA A 180 -23.43 23.75 35.94
N LYS A 181 -22.69 23.45 34.86
CA LYS A 181 -23.23 23.42 33.49
C LYS A 181 -24.24 22.28 33.30
N ARG A 182 -23.95 21.07 33.78
CA ARG A 182 -24.92 19.95 33.80
C ARG A 182 -26.18 20.29 34.61
N ALA A 183 -26.05 21.02 35.71
CA ALA A 183 -27.19 21.44 36.55
C ALA A 183 -28.07 22.51 35.89
N ALA A 184 -27.47 23.50 35.22
CA ALA A 184 -28.20 24.53 34.47
C ALA A 184 -28.96 23.94 33.26
N GLU A 185 -28.32 23.02 32.52
CA GLU A 185 -28.97 22.27 31.43
C GLU A 185 -30.18 21.47 31.96
N ALA A 186 -30.02 20.77 33.10
CA ALA A 186 -31.10 20.03 33.76
C ALA A 186 -32.24 20.93 34.30
N ALA A 187 -31.98 22.22 34.53
CA ALA A 187 -32.99 23.22 34.85
C ALA A 187 -33.71 23.79 33.61
N GLY A 188 -33.26 23.46 32.40
CA GLY A 188 -33.78 23.99 31.15
C GLY A 188 -33.22 25.37 30.77
N GLU A 189 -32.09 25.78 31.36
CA GLU A 189 -31.38 26.99 30.97
C GLU A 189 -30.55 26.74 29.69
N THR A 190 -30.31 27.78 28.90
CA THR A 190 -29.51 27.65 27.66
C THR A 190 -28.02 27.61 28.01
N VAL A 191 -27.45 26.40 28.06
CA VAL A 191 -26.02 26.18 28.29
C VAL A 191 -25.29 26.04 26.95
N HIS A 192 -24.06 26.54 26.91
CA HIS A 192 -23.19 26.48 25.73
C HIS A 192 -22.04 25.50 25.99
N TRP A 193 -21.95 24.43 25.20
CA TRP A 193 -20.88 23.44 25.30
C TRP A 193 -19.83 23.63 24.20
N PRO A 194 -18.55 23.28 24.43
CA PRO A 194 -17.52 23.28 23.39
C PRO A 194 -17.97 22.57 22.10
N ASP A 195 -18.71 21.46 22.24
CA ASP A 195 -19.15 20.63 21.11
C ASP A 195 -20.59 20.90 20.62
N GLY A 196 -21.19 22.04 20.99
CA GLY A 196 -22.45 22.50 20.41
C GLY A 196 -23.68 22.26 21.30
N ALA A 197 -24.75 21.68 20.74
CA ALA A 197 -26.01 21.46 21.46
C ALA A 197 -25.93 20.22 22.36
N PHE A 198 -26.67 20.21 23.47
CA PHE A 198 -26.72 19.08 24.38
C PHE A 198 -27.68 17.97 23.88
N PRO A 199 -27.36 16.67 24.05
CA PRO A 199 -26.10 16.11 24.55
C PRO A 199 -25.03 15.98 23.44
N ASN A 200 -23.82 16.44 23.72
CA ASN A 200 -22.63 16.40 22.87
C ASN A 200 -21.44 15.71 23.57
N TYR A 201 -20.37 15.41 22.84
CA TYR A 201 -19.19 14.70 23.39
C TYR A 201 -18.58 15.43 24.60
N SER A 202 -18.31 16.75 24.50
CA SER A 202 -17.87 17.60 25.63
C SER A 202 -18.85 17.76 26.80
N SER A 203 -19.99 17.05 26.78
CA SER A 203 -20.98 17.00 27.87
C SER A 203 -21.17 15.60 28.46
N SER A 204 -20.35 14.62 28.06
CA SER A 204 -20.34 13.26 28.62
C SER A 204 -19.87 13.25 30.08
N ASP A 205 -18.65 13.73 30.31
CA ASP A 205 -18.00 13.88 31.62
C ASP A 205 -17.04 15.09 31.66
N ARG A 206 -16.44 15.30 32.83
CA ARG A 206 -15.56 16.45 33.13
C ARG A 206 -14.23 16.44 32.37
N HIS A 207 -13.71 15.28 32.01
CA HIS A 207 -12.40 15.12 31.36
C HIS A 207 -12.54 15.47 29.88
N GLU A 208 -13.55 14.90 29.21
CA GLU A 208 -13.87 15.24 27.84
C GLU A 208 -14.31 16.71 27.68
N TYR A 209 -15.02 17.26 28.67
CA TYR A 209 -15.30 18.69 28.75
C TYR A 209 -14.01 19.54 28.78
N PHE A 210 -13.04 19.21 29.65
CA PHE A 210 -11.79 19.95 29.77
C PHE A 210 -10.91 19.83 28.52
N ALA A 211 -10.81 18.63 27.94
CA ALA A 211 -10.03 18.37 26.74
C ALA A 211 -10.60 19.09 25.51
N GLN A 212 -11.93 19.09 25.34
CA GLN A 212 -12.58 19.81 24.24
C GLN A 212 -12.59 21.34 24.45
N LEU A 213 -12.76 21.83 25.69
CA LEU A 213 -12.64 23.25 25.99
C LEU A 213 -11.21 23.77 25.76
N THR A 214 -10.19 23.01 26.15
CA THR A 214 -8.78 23.28 25.82
C THR A 214 -8.58 23.33 24.31
N THR A 215 -9.10 22.35 23.59
CA THR A 215 -8.99 22.26 22.12
C THR A 215 -9.67 23.45 21.44
N ALA A 216 -10.81 23.93 21.95
CA ALA A 216 -11.47 25.16 21.48
C ALA A 216 -10.64 26.42 21.78
N TYR A 217 -10.00 26.50 22.96
CA TYR A 217 -9.16 27.63 23.36
C TYR A 217 -7.93 27.83 22.45
N HIS A 218 -7.42 26.76 21.85
CA HIS A 218 -6.36 26.80 20.84
C HIS A 218 -6.86 27.03 19.40
N ALA A 219 -8.13 27.42 19.21
CA ALA A 219 -8.80 27.51 17.91
C ALA A 219 -8.77 26.20 17.09
N ALA A 220 -8.71 25.06 17.79
CA ALA A 220 -8.50 23.73 17.22
C ALA A 220 -9.67 22.74 17.45
N ASN A 221 -10.87 23.23 17.80
CA ASN A 221 -12.10 22.44 17.93
C ASN A 221 -13.12 22.73 16.82
N ALA A 222 -12.67 22.73 15.56
CA ALA A 222 -13.59 22.86 14.42
C ALA A 222 -14.27 21.51 14.08
N GLY A 223 -15.06 21.51 13.02
CA GLY A 223 -15.88 20.37 12.61
C GLY A 223 -17.25 20.33 13.27
N ILE A 224 -17.79 19.12 13.40
CA ILE A 224 -19.12 18.80 13.93
C ILE A 224 -18.92 17.71 14.98
N ASP A 225 -19.77 17.70 16.00
CA ASP A 225 -19.75 16.72 17.07
C ASP A 225 -20.51 15.44 16.73
N GLU A 226 -19.92 14.30 17.03
CA GLU A 226 -20.43 12.97 16.65
C GLU A 226 -21.61 12.49 17.52
N LEU A 227 -21.79 13.03 18.73
CA LEU A 227 -22.91 12.66 19.62
C LEU A 227 -24.16 13.52 19.36
N SER A 228 -23.98 14.83 19.17
CA SER A 228 -25.07 15.80 18.98
C SER A 228 -25.40 16.10 17.52
N GLY A 229 -24.53 15.76 16.56
CA GLY A 229 -24.60 16.22 15.17
C GLY A 229 -24.45 17.74 15.01
N SER A 230 -24.04 18.45 16.07
CA SER A 230 -23.99 19.93 16.10
C SER A 230 -22.62 20.47 15.76
N ARG A 231 -22.57 21.64 15.12
CA ARG A 231 -21.29 22.30 14.83
C ARG A 231 -20.56 22.62 16.14
N ARG A 232 -19.29 22.22 16.21
CA ARG A 232 -18.42 22.51 17.35
C ARG A 232 -18.06 24.00 17.41
N ASN A 233 -17.97 24.51 18.64
CA ASN A 233 -17.58 25.87 18.93
C ASN A 233 -16.05 25.96 19.08
N ASN A 234 -15.47 27.08 18.63
CA ASN A 234 -14.04 27.18 18.44
C ASN A 234 -13.54 28.61 18.66
N GLY A 235 -12.32 28.76 19.19
CA GLY A 235 -11.64 30.03 19.45
C GLY A 235 -11.68 30.46 20.92
N ALA A 236 -10.57 31.04 21.38
CA ALA A 236 -10.45 31.63 22.72
C ALA A 236 -11.46 32.76 22.97
N ASP A 237 -11.82 33.52 21.93
CA ASP A 237 -12.88 34.53 21.95
C ASP A 237 -14.27 33.95 22.23
N TRP A 238 -14.57 32.74 21.73
CA TRP A 238 -15.78 32.02 22.12
C TRP A 238 -15.72 31.56 23.58
N VAL A 239 -14.57 31.03 24.04
CA VAL A 239 -14.36 30.61 25.44
C VAL A 239 -14.46 31.79 26.40
N GLU A 240 -13.95 32.97 26.03
CA GLU A 240 -14.07 34.21 26.81
C GLU A 240 -15.52 34.69 26.96
N GLN A 241 -16.37 34.42 25.96
CA GLN A 241 -17.79 34.79 25.98
C GLN A 241 -18.68 33.75 26.67
N HIS A 242 -18.40 32.45 26.50
CA HIS A 242 -19.32 31.36 26.86
C HIS A 242 -18.81 30.43 27.99
N ASP A 243 -17.51 30.40 28.28
CA ASP A 243 -16.89 29.63 29.38
C ASP A 243 -15.91 30.48 30.24
N PRO A 244 -16.27 31.72 30.66
CA PRO A 244 -15.38 32.61 31.42
C PRO A 244 -14.98 32.06 32.80
N ALA A 245 -15.62 30.99 33.29
CA ALA A 245 -15.35 30.39 34.59
C ALA A 245 -14.02 29.61 34.66
N LEU A 246 -13.58 28.99 33.55
CA LEU A 246 -12.29 28.29 33.46
C LEU A 246 -11.22 29.09 32.69
N LEU A 247 -11.60 30.20 32.07
CA LEU A 247 -10.68 31.12 31.39
C LEU A 247 -9.41 31.49 32.19
N PRO A 248 -9.44 31.74 33.53
CA PRO A 248 -8.21 32.08 34.24
C PRO A 248 -7.26 30.88 34.41
N LEU A 249 -7.80 29.65 34.50
CA LEU A 249 -7.01 28.42 34.51
C LEU A 249 -6.38 28.19 33.13
N LEU A 250 -7.17 28.24 32.06
CA LEU A 250 -6.69 28.12 30.67
C LEU A 250 -5.59 29.15 30.36
N ARG A 251 -5.76 30.40 30.85
CA ARG A 251 -4.74 31.46 30.71
C ARG A 251 -3.45 31.20 31.49
N ARG A 252 -3.51 30.48 32.61
CA ARG A 252 -2.33 30.06 33.38
C ARG A 252 -1.58 28.95 32.64
N LEU A 253 -2.31 27.92 32.21
CA LEU A 253 -1.76 26.71 31.57
C LEU A 253 -1.17 26.97 30.17
N TYR A 254 -1.84 27.81 29.36
CA TYR A 254 -1.64 27.90 27.91
C TYR A 254 -1.38 29.33 27.39
N GLY A 255 -1.30 30.33 28.26
CA GLY A 255 -1.15 31.73 27.85
C GLY A 255 -2.43 32.32 27.25
N SER A 256 -2.32 33.25 26.28
CA SER A 256 -3.45 34.06 25.82
C SER A 256 -4.54 33.34 25.00
N GLY A 257 -4.33 32.08 24.63
CA GLY A 257 -5.19 31.37 23.68
C GLY A 257 -5.08 31.90 22.24
N ARG A 258 -5.91 31.35 21.34
CA ARG A 258 -5.98 31.71 19.92
C ARG A 258 -7.42 32.06 19.53
N PRO A 259 -7.71 33.25 18.96
CA PRO A 259 -9.07 33.60 18.53
C PRO A 259 -9.47 32.86 17.25
N ALA A 260 -10.79 32.66 17.04
CA ALA A 260 -11.37 31.87 15.97
C ALA A 260 -10.99 32.31 14.54
N GLY A 261 -10.62 33.58 14.36
CA GLY A 261 -10.24 34.20 13.09
C GLY A 261 -8.73 34.33 12.85
N HIS A 262 -7.88 33.58 13.55
CA HIS A 262 -6.43 33.69 13.39
C HIS A 262 -5.91 32.94 12.15
N ASP A 263 -5.12 33.61 11.30
CA ASP A 263 -4.49 33.02 10.10
C ASP A 263 -3.35 32.05 10.48
N GLY A 264 -3.71 30.83 10.91
CA GLY A 264 -2.77 29.78 11.24
C GLY A 264 -3.47 28.43 11.38
N PHE A 265 -3.44 27.64 10.32
CA PHE A 265 -4.13 26.36 10.26
C PHE A 265 -3.63 25.35 11.31
N VAL A 266 -4.54 24.76 12.07
CA VAL A 266 -4.30 23.60 12.94
C VAL A 266 -5.03 22.41 12.34
N ASN A 267 -4.36 21.26 12.16
CA ASN A 267 -4.86 20.15 11.33
C ASN A 267 -5.59 20.62 10.04
N PRO A 268 -4.93 21.36 9.13
CA PRO A 268 -5.45 21.50 7.77
C PRO A 268 -5.32 20.15 7.07
N LEU A 269 -6.42 19.49 6.75
CA LEU A 269 -6.39 18.57 5.62
C LEU A 269 -5.92 19.41 4.43
N THR A 270 -4.85 18.99 3.75
CA THR A 270 -4.05 19.86 2.85
C THR A 270 -4.89 20.62 1.80
N LEU A 271 -6.05 20.06 1.48
CA LEU A 271 -7.06 20.61 0.57
C LEU A 271 -7.78 21.85 1.09
N THR A 272 -8.02 22.04 2.39
CA THR A 272 -8.95 23.08 2.88
C THR A 272 -8.26 24.43 3.11
N ALA A 273 -6.99 24.44 3.51
CA ALA A 273 -6.15 25.63 3.42
C ALA A 273 -6.08 26.16 1.97
N PHE A 274 -5.93 25.25 1.01
CA PHE A 274 -5.94 25.55 -0.42
C PHE A 274 -7.32 26.02 -0.93
N ARG A 275 -8.41 25.36 -0.51
CA ARG A 275 -9.79 25.71 -0.92
C ARG A 275 -10.28 27.03 -0.33
N ALA A 276 -9.89 27.39 0.89
CA ALA A 276 -10.26 28.68 1.51
C ALA A 276 -9.62 29.89 0.81
N PHE A 277 -8.44 29.70 0.21
CA PHE A 277 -7.81 30.67 -0.69
C PHE A 277 -8.62 30.81 -2.00
N TRP A 278 -8.96 29.69 -2.66
CA TRP A 278 -9.71 29.70 -3.92
C TRP A 278 -11.16 30.19 -3.83
N ALA A 279 -11.87 29.92 -2.72
CA ALA A 279 -13.25 30.38 -2.54
C ALA A 279 -13.41 31.91 -2.55
N ARG A 280 -12.34 32.67 -2.26
CA ARG A 280 -12.30 34.14 -2.39
C ARG A 280 -12.03 34.65 -3.81
N VAL A 281 -11.64 33.76 -4.74
CA VAL A 281 -11.35 34.09 -6.15
C VAL A 281 -12.65 34.05 -7.00
N GLU A 282 -13.63 33.25 -6.59
CA GLU A 282 -14.85 32.98 -7.38
C GLU A 282 -16.02 33.95 -7.11
N GLU A 283 -15.90 34.90 -6.17
CA GLU A 283 -16.93 35.95 -5.94
C GLU A 283 -16.90 37.10 -6.98
N ALA A 284 -16.09 36.98 -8.04
CA ALA A 284 -16.06 37.92 -9.16
C ALA A 284 -17.22 37.67 -10.16
N PRO A 285 -17.91 38.69 -10.71
CA PRO A 285 -19.10 38.48 -11.55
C PRO A 285 -18.82 37.76 -12.88
N GLU A 286 -19.64 36.77 -13.22
CA GLU A 286 -19.54 36.01 -14.47
C GLU A 286 -19.74 36.87 -15.74
N PRO A 287 -18.96 36.64 -16.81
CA PRO A 287 -19.35 37.01 -18.17
C PRO A 287 -20.32 35.96 -18.77
N ALA A 288 -21.34 36.44 -19.50
CA ALA A 288 -22.44 35.63 -20.01
C ALA A 288 -22.03 34.50 -21.00
N PRO A 289 -22.80 33.39 -21.07
CA PRO A 289 -22.41 32.18 -21.81
C PRO A 289 -22.42 32.33 -23.34
N ALA A 290 -21.47 31.65 -23.99
CA ALA A 290 -21.39 31.53 -25.45
C ALA A 290 -22.24 30.35 -25.98
N PRO A 291 -22.64 30.34 -27.28
CA PRO A 291 -23.60 29.36 -27.81
C PRO A 291 -23.06 27.94 -27.97
N VAL A 292 -23.93 26.95 -27.80
CA VAL A 292 -23.65 25.51 -27.97
C VAL A 292 -23.36 25.17 -29.44
N ALA A 293 -22.26 24.45 -29.69
CA ALA A 293 -21.95 23.85 -30.98
C ALA A 293 -22.72 22.52 -31.20
N PRO A 294 -23.10 22.17 -32.45
CA PRO A 294 -23.98 21.02 -32.70
C PRO A 294 -23.29 19.66 -32.47
N VAL A 295 -24.09 18.68 -32.04
CA VAL A 295 -23.70 17.28 -31.87
C VAL A 295 -23.30 16.66 -33.21
N ALA A 296 -22.18 15.94 -33.26
CA ALA A 296 -21.81 15.09 -34.38
C ALA A 296 -22.50 13.71 -34.25
N GLU A 297 -23.13 13.24 -35.33
CA GLU A 297 -23.83 11.95 -35.33
C GLU A 297 -22.87 10.74 -35.25
N PRO A 298 -23.29 9.62 -34.61
CA PRO A 298 -22.46 8.44 -34.48
C PRO A 298 -22.22 7.74 -35.83
N HIS A 299 -20.96 7.64 -36.25
CA HIS A 299 -20.59 6.83 -37.40
C HIS A 299 -20.70 5.32 -37.08
N PRO A 300 -21.46 4.52 -37.85
CA PRO A 300 -21.52 3.08 -37.65
C PRO A 300 -20.20 2.42 -38.06
N LEU A 301 -19.59 1.69 -37.13
CA LEU A 301 -18.42 0.84 -37.39
C LEU A 301 -18.82 -0.40 -38.21
N VAL A 302 -18.94 -0.23 -39.53
CA VAL A 302 -19.08 -1.35 -40.46
C VAL A 302 -17.80 -2.21 -40.39
N PRO A 303 -17.89 -3.53 -40.13
CA PRO A 303 -16.70 -4.38 -40.10
C PRO A 303 -16.05 -4.41 -41.49
N ARG A 304 -14.87 -3.80 -41.62
CA ARG A 304 -14.09 -3.83 -42.86
C ARG A 304 -13.62 -5.26 -43.11
N THR A 305 -14.24 -5.91 -44.09
CA THR A 305 -13.76 -7.18 -44.64
C THR A 305 -12.30 -7.04 -45.09
N ALA A 306 -11.48 -8.02 -44.74
CA ALA A 306 -10.04 -7.98 -44.94
C ALA A 306 -9.66 -8.06 -46.43
N ALA A 307 -9.61 -6.91 -47.09
CA ALA A 307 -9.33 -6.76 -48.51
C ALA A 307 -7.84 -7.01 -48.86
N GLY A 308 -7.44 -8.28 -48.83
CA GLY A 308 -6.44 -8.81 -49.77
C GLY A 308 -5.03 -8.23 -49.71
N SER A 309 -4.46 -8.00 -48.52
CA SER A 309 -3.00 -7.90 -48.40
C SER A 309 -2.38 -9.26 -48.71
N THR A 310 -2.01 -9.48 -49.97
CA THR A 310 -1.33 -10.69 -50.42
C THR A 310 0.13 -10.65 -49.99
N VAL A 311 0.36 -10.89 -48.70
CA VAL A 311 1.66 -11.32 -48.18
C VAL A 311 2.01 -12.61 -48.91
N ARG A 312 2.80 -12.49 -49.97
CA ARG A 312 3.35 -13.65 -50.69
C ARG A 312 4.02 -14.52 -49.65
N HIS A 313 3.63 -15.79 -49.59
CA HIS A 313 4.52 -16.80 -49.06
C HIS A 313 5.85 -16.70 -49.82
N LEU A 314 6.88 -16.18 -49.15
CA LEU A 314 8.23 -16.64 -49.41
C LEU A 314 8.23 -18.12 -49.01
N ALA A 315 7.90 -18.98 -49.97
CA ALA A 315 8.32 -20.36 -49.90
C ALA A 315 9.82 -20.37 -49.57
N PRO A 316 10.30 -21.27 -48.70
CA PRO A 316 11.73 -21.43 -48.52
C PRO A 316 12.37 -21.61 -49.90
N PRO A 317 13.49 -20.93 -50.21
CA PRO A 317 14.05 -20.96 -51.55
C PRO A 317 14.26 -22.42 -51.95
N ALA A 318 13.76 -22.78 -53.15
CA ALA A 318 14.05 -24.06 -53.76
C ALA A 318 15.56 -24.07 -54.09
N GLY A 319 16.36 -24.47 -53.10
CA GLY A 319 17.81 -24.43 -53.17
C GLY A 319 18.29 -25.45 -54.18
N ASP A 320 18.77 -24.97 -55.33
CA ASP A 320 19.46 -25.80 -56.31
C ASP A 320 20.60 -26.59 -55.63
N GLY A 321 20.76 -27.83 -56.08
CA GLY A 321 21.32 -28.91 -55.26
C GLY A 321 22.78 -28.74 -54.83
N SER A 322 23.00 -28.14 -53.65
CA SER A 322 24.24 -28.30 -52.88
C SER A 322 23.99 -28.13 -51.38
N ALA A 323 23.39 -29.15 -50.76
CA ALA A 323 23.31 -29.25 -49.29
C ALA A 323 24.71 -29.38 -48.68
N ALA A 324 25.30 -28.24 -48.28
CA ALA A 324 26.45 -28.22 -47.40
C ALA A 324 26.09 -28.97 -46.12
N ARG A 325 26.76 -30.09 -45.85
CA ARG A 325 26.56 -30.84 -44.59
C ARG A 325 26.83 -29.88 -43.43
N PRO A 326 25.92 -29.75 -42.44
CA PRO A 326 26.23 -28.96 -41.26
C PRO A 326 27.50 -29.53 -40.61
N ALA A 327 28.41 -28.64 -40.20
CA ALA A 327 29.64 -29.06 -39.55
C ALA A 327 29.27 -29.85 -38.29
N ILE A 328 29.84 -31.06 -38.17
CA ILE A 328 29.53 -31.98 -37.07
C ILE A 328 30.06 -31.38 -35.77
N ASP A 329 29.18 -31.00 -34.85
CA ASP A 329 29.55 -30.42 -33.56
C ASP A 329 30.23 -31.49 -32.68
N PRO A 330 31.52 -31.31 -32.31
CA PRO A 330 32.22 -32.23 -31.42
C PRO A 330 31.53 -32.45 -30.07
N ARG A 331 30.77 -31.47 -29.56
CA ARG A 331 30.01 -31.58 -28.30
C ARG A 331 28.90 -32.62 -28.43
N MET A 332 28.15 -32.57 -29.53
CA MET A 332 27.10 -33.53 -29.87
C MET A 332 27.65 -34.94 -30.13
N VAL A 333 28.80 -35.06 -30.79
CA VAL A 333 29.51 -36.34 -30.92
C VAL A 333 29.89 -36.88 -29.54
N GLY A 334 30.37 -36.02 -28.64
CA GLY A 334 30.64 -36.37 -27.24
C GLY A 334 29.42 -36.88 -26.48
N VAL A 335 28.22 -36.36 -26.74
CA VAL A 335 26.97 -36.90 -26.19
C VAL A 335 26.70 -38.30 -26.73
N LEU A 336 26.80 -38.51 -28.05
CA LEU A 336 26.59 -39.84 -28.66
C LEU A 336 27.63 -40.87 -28.19
N ARG A 337 28.89 -40.47 -27.97
CA ARG A 337 29.93 -41.34 -27.40
C ARG A 337 29.64 -41.74 -25.95
N ARG A 338 29.14 -40.82 -25.12
CA ARG A 338 28.68 -41.18 -23.76
C ARG A 338 27.43 -42.07 -23.78
N ALA A 339 26.54 -41.88 -24.75
CA ALA A 339 25.31 -42.65 -24.89
C ALA A 339 25.51 -44.08 -25.42
N PHE A 340 26.45 -44.27 -26.36
CA PHE A 340 26.59 -45.50 -27.18
C PHE A 340 28.04 -46.02 -27.32
N GLY A 341 29.04 -45.34 -26.73
CA GLY A 341 30.46 -45.73 -26.70
C GLY A 341 31.34 -45.06 -27.77
N GLU A 342 32.66 -45.07 -27.54
CA GLU A 342 33.74 -44.51 -28.41
C GLU A 342 33.87 -45.19 -29.81
N GLY A 343 32.92 -46.04 -30.19
CA GLY A 343 32.77 -46.62 -31.52
C GLY A 343 31.69 -46.00 -32.39
N VAL A 344 30.83 -45.13 -31.83
CA VAL A 344 29.55 -44.75 -32.47
C VAL A 344 29.71 -44.15 -33.87
N GLU A 345 30.69 -43.28 -34.12
CA GLU A 345 30.94 -42.69 -35.46
C GLU A 345 31.27 -43.72 -36.55
N ARG A 346 31.75 -44.91 -36.18
CA ARG A 346 32.07 -46.00 -37.11
C ARG A 346 30.86 -46.90 -37.40
N SER A 347 29.71 -46.62 -36.80
CA SER A 347 28.44 -47.30 -37.10
C SER A 347 27.73 -46.66 -38.29
N GLY A 348 27.07 -47.47 -39.13
CA GLY A 348 26.19 -46.95 -40.19
C GLY A 348 24.95 -46.19 -39.68
N GLN A 349 24.67 -46.24 -38.38
CA GLN A 349 23.57 -45.53 -37.74
C GLN A 349 23.93 -44.07 -37.38
N PHE A 350 25.22 -43.73 -37.25
CA PHE A 350 25.68 -42.43 -36.76
C PHE A 350 25.03 -41.20 -37.43
N PRO A 351 24.88 -41.12 -38.77
CA PRO A 351 24.22 -39.96 -39.41
C PRO A 351 22.76 -39.77 -38.97
N HIS A 352 22.06 -40.86 -38.69
CA HIS A 352 20.67 -40.85 -38.22
C HIS A 352 20.60 -40.45 -36.74
N LEU A 353 21.48 -41.00 -35.90
CA LEU A 353 21.57 -40.66 -34.47
C LEU A 353 21.98 -39.20 -34.27
N TYR A 354 22.93 -38.70 -35.07
CA TYR A 354 23.33 -37.29 -35.05
C TYR A 354 22.18 -36.37 -35.48
N THR A 355 21.49 -36.69 -36.58
CA THR A 355 20.32 -35.92 -37.02
C THR A 355 19.23 -35.89 -35.94
N ALA A 356 18.89 -37.04 -35.36
CA ALA A 356 17.88 -37.14 -34.31
C ALA A 356 18.26 -36.35 -33.05
N LEU A 357 19.53 -36.39 -32.64
CA LEU A 357 20.03 -35.61 -31.50
C LEU A 357 20.05 -34.11 -31.83
N HIS A 358 20.37 -33.72 -33.07
CA HIS A 358 20.35 -32.33 -33.52
C HIS A 358 18.94 -31.75 -33.47
N THR A 359 17.94 -32.52 -33.92
CA THR A 359 16.52 -32.17 -33.77
C THR A 359 16.13 -32.07 -32.30
N LEU A 360 16.57 -32.99 -31.42
CA LEU A 360 16.22 -32.95 -30.00
C LEU A 360 16.85 -31.76 -29.26
N VAL A 361 18.12 -31.43 -29.53
CA VAL A 361 18.81 -30.25 -28.99
C VAL A 361 18.16 -28.97 -29.52
N GLY A 362 17.80 -28.92 -30.81
CA GLY A 362 17.06 -27.80 -31.41
C GLY A 362 15.70 -27.58 -30.74
N ALA A 363 14.89 -28.64 -30.62
CA ALA A 363 13.58 -28.60 -29.98
C ALA A 363 13.64 -28.17 -28.50
N HIS A 364 14.66 -28.60 -27.76
CA HIS A 364 14.94 -28.11 -26.40
C HIS A 364 15.22 -26.59 -26.40
N GLN A 365 16.16 -26.12 -27.21
CA GLN A 365 16.53 -24.69 -27.27
C GLN A 365 15.45 -23.80 -27.91
N ALA A 366 14.49 -24.37 -28.64
CA ALA A 366 13.31 -23.68 -29.15
C ALA A 366 12.17 -23.56 -28.11
N THR A 367 12.26 -24.28 -26.99
CA THR A 367 11.27 -24.22 -25.91
C THR A 367 11.65 -23.07 -24.97
N PRO A 368 10.82 -22.03 -24.75
CA PRO A 368 11.26 -20.78 -24.10
C PRO A 368 11.95 -20.97 -22.73
N ARG A 369 11.35 -21.76 -21.83
CA ARG A 369 11.89 -22.09 -20.50
C ARG A 369 13.18 -22.94 -20.49
N PHE A 370 13.60 -23.48 -21.64
CA PHE A 370 14.84 -24.24 -21.81
C PHE A 370 15.82 -23.56 -22.80
N THR A 371 15.51 -22.32 -23.22
CA THR A 371 16.38 -21.50 -24.06
C THR A 371 17.61 -21.09 -23.24
N GLY A 372 18.80 -21.43 -23.71
CA GLY A 372 20.07 -21.13 -23.03
C GLY A 372 20.41 -22.06 -21.86
N THR A 373 19.54 -22.99 -21.45
CA THR A 373 19.87 -23.97 -20.41
C THR A 373 20.70 -25.12 -20.97
N ALA A 374 21.49 -25.78 -20.11
CA ALA A 374 22.38 -26.86 -20.52
C ALA A 374 21.60 -28.14 -20.86
N PHE A 375 21.83 -28.68 -22.07
CA PHE A 375 21.17 -29.91 -22.53
C PHE A 375 21.75 -31.15 -21.85
N ASP A 376 20.97 -31.81 -21.00
CA ASP A 376 21.19 -33.20 -20.59
C ASP A 376 20.31 -34.16 -21.40
N PHE A 377 20.95 -35.13 -22.06
CA PHE A 377 20.26 -36.10 -22.90
C PHE A 377 19.39 -37.06 -22.09
N ASP A 378 19.81 -37.49 -20.89
CA ASP A 378 19.06 -38.51 -20.15
C ASP A 378 17.80 -37.92 -19.50
N THR A 379 17.88 -36.73 -18.91
CA THR A 379 16.71 -35.99 -18.40
C THR A 379 15.70 -35.68 -19.52
N VAL A 380 16.17 -35.20 -20.68
CA VAL A 380 15.30 -34.95 -21.83
C VAL A 380 14.73 -36.25 -22.41
N ALA A 381 15.49 -37.35 -22.44
CA ALA A 381 15.00 -38.66 -22.88
C ALA A 381 13.89 -39.20 -21.98
N ARG A 382 14.00 -39.07 -20.65
CA ARG A 382 12.90 -39.44 -19.73
C ARG A 382 11.62 -38.68 -20.05
N ARG A 383 11.75 -37.35 -20.19
CA ARG A 383 10.66 -36.43 -20.50
C ARG A 383 9.95 -36.75 -21.82
N VAL A 384 10.71 -37.06 -22.88
CA VAL A 384 10.18 -37.44 -24.20
C VAL A 384 9.53 -38.82 -24.20
N LEU A 385 10.05 -39.77 -23.41
CA LEU A 385 9.51 -41.14 -23.38
C LEU A 385 8.33 -41.35 -22.43
N ARG A 386 8.07 -40.39 -21.51
CA ARG A 386 7.13 -40.50 -20.37
C ARG A 386 7.45 -41.74 -19.52
N VAL A 387 8.67 -41.77 -19.00
CA VAL A 387 9.13 -42.77 -18.01
C VAL A 387 9.49 -42.07 -16.70
N ASP A 388 9.53 -42.85 -15.63
CA ASP A 388 9.80 -42.41 -14.26
C ASP A 388 11.08 -41.55 -14.14
N PRO A 389 11.07 -40.44 -13.34
CA PRO A 389 12.22 -39.53 -13.20
C PRO A 389 13.51 -40.18 -12.67
N GLU A 390 13.39 -41.16 -11.77
CA GLU A 390 14.51 -41.89 -11.17
C GLU A 390 14.95 -43.09 -12.02
N GLN A 391 14.13 -43.53 -12.99
CA GLN A 391 14.50 -44.60 -13.90
C GLN A 391 15.82 -44.28 -14.62
N ARG A 392 16.77 -45.22 -14.52
CA ARG A 392 18.05 -45.13 -15.23
C ARG A 392 17.82 -45.33 -16.73
N ILE A 393 18.25 -44.34 -17.51
CA ILE A 393 18.24 -44.42 -18.97
C ILE A 393 19.42 -45.29 -19.44
N ASP A 394 19.10 -46.44 -20.02
CA ASP A 394 20.06 -47.34 -20.68
C ASP A 394 20.23 -46.99 -22.18
N PRO A 395 21.21 -47.57 -22.89
CA PRO A 395 21.40 -47.31 -24.32
C PRO A 395 20.20 -47.68 -25.22
N GLN A 396 19.34 -48.62 -24.81
CA GLN A 396 18.13 -48.98 -25.54
C GLN A 396 17.06 -47.89 -25.39
N ARG A 397 16.89 -47.30 -24.20
CA ARG A 397 16.02 -46.13 -23.99
C ARG A 397 16.56 -44.88 -24.68
N ARG A 398 17.89 -44.64 -24.71
CA ARG A 398 18.48 -43.57 -25.54
C ARG A 398 18.17 -43.75 -27.02
N MET A 399 18.23 -44.98 -27.52
CA MET A 399 17.84 -45.32 -28.89
C MET A 399 16.33 -45.08 -29.13
N GLU A 400 15.46 -45.51 -28.21
CA GLU A 400 14.00 -45.29 -28.29
C GLU A 400 13.64 -43.80 -28.33
N ALA A 401 14.32 -42.96 -27.53
CA ALA A 401 14.14 -41.51 -27.54
C ALA A 401 14.49 -40.91 -28.92
N LEU A 402 15.67 -41.23 -29.47
CA LEU A 402 16.10 -40.75 -30.79
C LEU A 402 15.22 -41.28 -31.94
N GLN A 403 14.70 -42.51 -31.83
CA GLN A 403 13.72 -43.06 -32.77
C GLN A 403 12.35 -42.37 -32.67
N THR A 404 11.93 -42.00 -31.47
CA THR A 404 10.71 -41.21 -31.22
C THR A 404 10.84 -39.82 -31.84
N VAL A 405 11.94 -39.10 -31.57
CA VAL A 405 12.24 -37.79 -32.17
C VAL A 405 12.32 -37.86 -33.70
N SER A 406 12.99 -38.88 -34.25
CA SER A 406 13.04 -39.10 -35.70
C SER A 406 11.65 -39.29 -36.32
N SER A 407 10.72 -39.87 -35.57
CA SER A 407 9.36 -40.18 -36.05
C SER A 407 8.42 -38.99 -35.91
N ALA A 408 8.52 -38.25 -34.80
CA ALA A 408 7.87 -36.96 -34.61
C ALA A 408 8.33 -35.94 -35.68
N SER A 409 9.63 -35.89 -35.98
CA SER A 409 10.21 -35.03 -37.02
C SER A 409 9.63 -35.33 -38.41
N ARG A 410 9.50 -36.61 -38.80
CA ARG A 410 8.84 -37.00 -40.07
C ARG A 410 7.33 -36.69 -40.09
N ALA A 411 6.70 -36.55 -38.93
CA ALA A 411 5.30 -36.12 -38.82
C ALA A 411 5.12 -34.58 -38.74
N GLY A 412 6.22 -33.82 -38.57
CA GLY A 412 6.21 -32.36 -38.40
C GLY A 412 6.21 -31.86 -36.94
N TRP A 413 6.23 -32.76 -35.95
CA TRP A 413 6.03 -32.45 -34.52
C TRP A 413 7.35 -32.20 -33.77
N ALA A 414 8.36 -31.64 -34.44
CA ALA A 414 9.71 -31.48 -33.89
C ALA A 414 10.24 -30.04 -33.95
N GLY A 415 9.34 -29.06 -33.86
CA GLY A 415 9.70 -27.65 -33.69
C GLY A 415 10.22 -27.35 -32.28
N ASP A 416 9.62 -27.98 -31.27
CA ASP A 416 9.83 -27.72 -29.85
C ASP A 416 9.67 -29.02 -29.03
N LEU A 417 10.09 -28.99 -27.75
CA LEU A 417 10.07 -30.15 -26.87
C LEU A 417 8.64 -30.56 -26.43
N PRO A 418 7.69 -29.65 -26.18
CA PRO A 418 6.28 -29.98 -25.96
C PRO A 418 5.65 -30.78 -27.10
N SER A 419 5.91 -30.42 -28.37
CA SER A 419 5.44 -31.16 -29.54
C SER A 419 5.99 -32.58 -29.62
N LEU A 420 7.26 -32.79 -29.26
CA LEU A 420 7.88 -34.11 -29.20
C LEU A 420 7.22 -35.01 -28.13
N VAL A 421 6.82 -34.42 -27.00
CA VAL A 421 6.07 -35.10 -25.93
C VAL A 421 4.64 -35.40 -26.38
N ALA A 422 3.92 -34.40 -26.89
CA ALA A 422 2.57 -34.56 -27.41
C ALA A 422 2.48 -35.69 -28.46
N TYR A 423 3.49 -35.80 -29.33
CA TYR A 423 3.59 -36.90 -30.30
C TYR A 423 3.68 -38.27 -29.61
N ARG A 424 4.49 -38.41 -28.55
CA ARG A 424 4.59 -39.65 -27.76
C ARG A 424 3.29 -39.96 -27.03
N VAL A 425 2.65 -38.96 -26.43
CA VAL A 425 1.41 -39.11 -25.65
C VAL A 425 0.22 -39.47 -26.54
N GLY A 426 0.08 -38.83 -27.71
CA GLY A 426 -0.88 -39.23 -28.74
C GLY A 426 -0.64 -40.66 -29.24
N ARG A 427 0.63 -41.06 -29.42
CA ARG A 427 1.03 -42.45 -29.77
C ARG A 427 0.78 -43.47 -28.64
N MET A 428 0.66 -43.02 -27.39
CA MET A 428 0.24 -43.82 -26.22
C MET A 428 -1.30 -43.85 -26.04
N GLY A 429 -2.05 -43.22 -26.95
CA GLY A 429 -3.50 -43.40 -27.09
C GLY A 429 -4.38 -42.28 -26.55
N ALA A 430 -3.80 -41.17 -26.05
CA ALA A 430 -4.56 -40.05 -25.49
C ALA A 430 -5.57 -39.40 -26.48
N LEU A 431 -5.28 -39.46 -27.78
CA LEU A 431 -6.17 -38.98 -28.86
C LEU A 431 -6.92 -40.12 -29.57
N GLY A 432 -6.99 -41.30 -28.93
CA GLY A 432 -7.68 -42.48 -29.45
C GLY A 432 -9.22 -42.44 -29.30
N PRO A 433 -9.93 -43.50 -29.69
CA PRO A 433 -11.39 -43.57 -29.60
C PRO A 433 -11.94 -43.44 -28.17
N GLY A 434 -11.17 -43.87 -27.16
CA GLY A 434 -11.58 -43.84 -25.75
C GLY A 434 -11.69 -42.43 -25.16
N SER A 435 -11.06 -41.43 -25.78
CA SER A 435 -11.12 -40.02 -25.35
C SER A 435 -12.11 -39.18 -26.16
N VAL A 436 -12.97 -39.77 -26.99
CA VAL A 436 -13.96 -39.02 -27.78
C VAL A 436 -15.06 -38.47 -26.86
N LEU A 437 -15.30 -37.15 -26.96
CA LEU A 437 -16.39 -36.44 -26.30
C LEU A 437 -17.51 -36.13 -27.29
N THR A 438 -18.77 -36.38 -26.90
CA THR A 438 -19.94 -36.19 -27.77
C THR A 438 -21.08 -35.41 -27.12
N ASP A 439 -21.95 -34.85 -27.98
CA ASP A 439 -23.25 -34.32 -27.57
C ASP A 439 -24.30 -35.44 -27.38
N ALA A 440 -25.53 -35.03 -27.02
CA ALA A 440 -26.68 -35.93 -26.83
C ALA A 440 -27.15 -36.65 -28.12
N HIS A 441 -26.61 -36.29 -29.28
CA HIS A 441 -26.89 -36.91 -30.58
C HIS A 441 -25.73 -37.79 -31.08
N GLY A 442 -24.65 -37.91 -30.29
CA GLY A 442 -23.44 -38.65 -30.65
C GLY A 442 -22.51 -37.91 -31.61
N ALA A 443 -22.72 -36.60 -31.84
CA ALA A 443 -21.83 -35.79 -32.66
C ALA A 443 -20.53 -35.47 -31.90
N PHE A 444 -19.39 -35.48 -32.60
CA PHE A 444 -18.07 -35.21 -32.03
C PHE A 444 -17.94 -33.74 -31.60
N LEU A 445 -17.65 -33.52 -30.32
CA LEU A 445 -17.36 -32.20 -29.73
C LEU A 445 -15.86 -31.97 -29.51
N GLY A 446 -15.10 -33.04 -29.29
CA GLY A 446 -13.66 -32.96 -29.00
C GLY A 446 -13.19 -34.11 -28.12
N ARG A 447 -12.46 -33.78 -27.03
CA ARG A 447 -11.79 -34.75 -26.16
C ARG A 447 -12.24 -34.71 -24.71
N ASN A 448 -12.42 -35.91 -24.15
CA ASN A 448 -12.47 -36.16 -22.73
C ASN A 448 -11.20 -36.93 -22.33
N LEU A 449 -10.27 -36.24 -21.68
CA LEU A 449 -8.94 -36.73 -21.32
C LEU A 449 -8.85 -37.17 -19.84
N THR A 450 -9.94 -37.10 -19.07
CA THR A 450 -10.01 -37.55 -17.65
C THR A 450 -9.85 -39.06 -17.49
N GLY A 451 -10.14 -39.83 -18.55
CA GLY A 451 -10.20 -41.30 -18.50
C GLY A 451 -11.53 -41.87 -18.01
N HIS A 452 -12.47 -41.03 -17.58
CA HIS A 452 -13.82 -41.45 -17.19
C HIS A 452 -14.75 -41.57 -18.42
N PRO A 453 -15.14 -42.78 -18.85
CA PRO A 453 -15.94 -42.97 -20.06
C PRO A 453 -17.41 -42.57 -19.87
N GLY A 454 -18.12 -42.30 -20.98
CA GLY A 454 -19.56 -42.02 -20.96
C GLY A 454 -19.94 -40.58 -20.62
N LEU A 455 -19.01 -39.62 -20.74
CA LEU A 455 -19.33 -38.20 -20.64
C LEU A 455 -20.04 -37.71 -21.92
N THR A 456 -21.31 -37.38 -21.78
CA THR A 456 -22.11 -36.66 -22.79
C THR A 456 -22.29 -35.21 -22.35
N LEU A 457 -22.03 -34.23 -23.23
CA LEU A 457 -21.94 -32.82 -22.87
C LEU A 457 -22.83 -31.92 -23.76
N ASP A 458 -23.61 -31.04 -23.14
CA ASP A 458 -24.19 -29.85 -23.79
C ASP A 458 -23.15 -28.72 -23.77
N ALA A 459 -22.29 -28.71 -24.79
CA ALA A 459 -21.19 -27.76 -24.89
C ALA A 459 -21.63 -26.31 -25.18
N ASN A 460 -22.89 -26.07 -25.58
CA ASN A 460 -23.37 -24.70 -25.86
C ASN A 460 -23.96 -24.02 -24.61
N ARG A 461 -24.10 -24.76 -23.51
CA ARG A 461 -24.73 -24.31 -22.28
C ARG A 461 -23.73 -24.24 -21.13
N VAL A 462 -23.73 -23.12 -20.44
CA VAL A 462 -23.03 -22.92 -19.17
C VAL A 462 -24.06 -22.63 -18.08
N LEU A 463 -23.74 -23.04 -16.86
CA LEU A 463 -24.55 -22.77 -15.67
C LEU A 463 -23.73 -21.93 -14.66
N ALA A 464 -24.40 -21.01 -13.99
CA ALA A 464 -23.82 -20.24 -12.89
C ALA A 464 -24.90 -19.91 -11.85
N PRO A 465 -24.55 -19.70 -10.58
CA PRO A 465 -25.44 -19.08 -9.60
C PRO A 465 -25.84 -17.66 -10.03
N ARG A 466 -26.94 -17.18 -9.44
CA ARG A 466 -27.34 -15.77 -9.36
C ARG A 466 -27.78 -15.48 -7.92
N ASP A 467 -28.35 -14.32 -7.68
CA ASP A 467 -28.87 -13.79 -6.41
C ASP A 467 -29.90 -14.67 -5.65
N ASP A 468 -30.31 -15.82 -6.21
CA ASP A 468 -31.13 -16.85 -5.56
C ASP A 468 -30.37 -18.16 -5.23
N ASP A 469 -29.05 -18.17 -5.44
CA ASP A 469 -28.10 -19.29 -5.37
C ASP A 469 -28.44 -20.52 -6.24
N ARG A 470 -29.38 -20.36 -7.18
CA ARG A 470 -29.77 -21.43 -8.10
C ARG A 470 -28.91 -21.38 -9.35
N LEU A 471 -28.63 -22.55 -9.93
CA LEU A 471 -27.91 -22.63 -11.20
C LEU A 471 -28.81 -22.22 -12.37
N HIS A 472 -28.65 -20.99 -12.85
CA HIS A 472 -29.29 -20.48 -14.06
C HIS A 472 -28.50 -20.90 -15.30
N ALA A 473 -29.20 -21.06 -16.42
CA ALA A 473 -28.58 -21.44 -17.69
C ALA A 473 -28.38 -20.22 -18.61
N ALA A 474 -27.18 -20.13 -19.19
CA ALA A 474 -26.84 -19.19 -20.25
C ALA A 474 -26.17 -19.93 -21.43
N PRO A 475 -26.18 -19.36 -22.65
CA PRO A 475 -25.29 -19.79 -23.72
C PRO A 475 -23.83 -19.57 -23.30
N GLY A 476 -22.92 -20.50 -23.62
CA GLY A 476 -21.48 -20.26 -23.45
C GLY A 476 -21.00 -19.15 -24.41
N PRO A 477 -19.99 -18.34 -24.06
CA PRO A 477 -19.57 -17.20 -24.90
C PRO A 477 -19.04 -17.60 -26.30
N TRP A 478 -18.62 -18.85 -26.49
CA TRP A 478 -18.29 -19.43 -27.81
C TRP A 478 -19.51 -19.81 -28.65
N THR A 479 -20.75 -19.68 -28.16
CA THR A 479 -21.97 -20.03 -28.90
C THR A 479 -22.01 -19.31 -30.26
N GLY A 480 -22.47 -20.02 -31.28
CA GLY A 480 -22.39 -19.60 -32.68
C GLY A 480 -21.07 -19.97 -33.38
N THR A 481 -20.06 -20.46 -32.64
CA THR A 481 -18.86 -21.09 -33.20
C THR A 481 -18.92 -22.61 -33.04
N ARG A 482 -18.21 -23.36 -33.89
CA ARG A 482 -17.95 -24.79 -33.67
C ARG A 482 -16.76 -24.93 -32.73
N GLY A 483 -17.01 -24.82 -31.43
CA GLY A 483 -15.97 -25.01 -30.40
C GLY A 483 -15.51 -26.47 -30.35
N HIS A 484 -14.20 -26.69 -30.35
CA HIS A 484 -13.59 -27.99 -30.03
C HIS A 484 -13.34 -28.06 -28.53
N VAL A 485 -14.09 -28.90 -27.82
CA VAL A 485 -14.06 -28.98 -26.36
C VAL A 485 -13.02 -29.99 -25.91
N VAL A 486 -12.15 -29.61 -24.97
CA VAL A 486 -11.19 -30.50 -24.32
C VAL A 486 -11.42 -30.47 -22.81
N VAL A 487 -11.71 -31.62 -22.22
CA VAL A 487 -11.97 -31.78 -20.78
C VAL A 487 -10.84 -32.59 -20.15
N ALA A 488 -10.18 -32.05 -19.13
CA ALA A 488 -9.16 -32.73 -18.35
C ALA A 488 -9.15 -32.24 -16.89
N GLU A 489 -8.63 -33.07 -16.00
CA GLU A 489 -8.46 -32.76 -14.58
C GLU A 489 -7.02 -32.31 -14.29
N ARG A 490 -6.75 -31.82 -13.07
CA ARG A 490 -5.39 -31.53 -12.62
C ARG A 490 -4.97 -32.49 -11.52
N ASP A 491 -3.67 -32.75 -11.49
CA ASP A 491 -3.00 -33.43 -10.40
C ASP A 491 -2.87 -32.48 -9.20
N GLU A 492 -3.30 -32.91 -8.01
CA GLU A 492 -3.34 -32.06 -6.81
C GLU A 492 -1.95 -31.71 -6.27
N GLU A 493 -0.95 -32.58 -6.46
CA GLU A 493 0.41 -32.40 -5.94
C GLU A 493 1.29 -31.57 -6.89
N SER A 494 1.30 -31.89 -8.19
CA SER A 494 2.15 -31.21 -9.19
C SER A 494 1.47 -30.04 -9.92
N GLY A 495 0.14 -29.90 -9.83
CA GLY A 495 -0.64 -28.92 -10.60
C GLY A 495 -0.65 -29.16 -12.12
N GLY A 496 -0.08 -30.28 -12.58
CA GLY A 496 -0.07 -30.70 -13.98
C GLY A 496 -1.45 -31.11 -14.47
N VAL A 497 -1.69 -31.06 -15.78
CA VAL A 497 -2.95 -31.50 -16.39
C VAL A 497 -2.89 -33.00 -16.63
N LEU A 498 -3.82 -33.74 -16.03
CA LEU A 498 -3.90 -35.19 -16.13
C LEU A 498 -4.51 -35.60 -17.48
N VAL A 499 -3.80 -36.49 -18.19
CA VAL A 499 -4.22 -37.02 -19.49
C VAL A 499 -4.23 -38.54 -19.45
N ALA A 500 -5.41 -39.11 -19.69
CA ALA A 500 -5.61 -40.54 -19.81
C ALA A 500 -5.05 -41.11 -21.13
N LEU A 501 -4.57 -42.35 -21.05
CA LEU A 501 -3.90 -43.08 -22.11
C LEU A 501 -4.75 -44.25 -22.63
N GLY A 502 -4.36 -44.82 -23.77
CA GLY A 502 -5.11 -45.90 -24.43
C GLY A 502 -5.13 -47.23 -23.68
N ASN A 503 -4.40 -47.36 -22.57
CA ASN A 503 -4.41 -48.51 -21.66
C ASN A 503 -5.20 -48.26 -20.37
N GLY A 504 -5.69 -47.03 -20.13
CA GLY A 504 -6.43 -46.65 -18.92
C GLY A 504 -5.60 -45.94 -17.84
N ASP A 505 -4.28 -45.86 -17.99
CA ASP A 505 -3.43 -45.07 -17.08
C ASP A 505 -3.61 -43.57 -17.33
N THR A 506 -3.41 -42.74 -16.31
CA THR A 506 -3.28 -41.28 -16.44
C THR A 506 -1.82 -40.85 -16.28
N ILE A 507 -1.42 -39.77 -16.95
CA ILE A 507 -0.11 -39.12 -16.77
C ILE A 507 -0.26 -37.60 -16.64
N PRO A 508 0.55 -36.93 -15.81
CA PRO A 508 0.62 -35.47 -15.78
C PRO A 508 1.41 -34.95 -17.00
N LEU A 509 0.84 -33.94 -17.64
CA LEU A 509 1.51 -33.02 -18.57
C LEU A 509 1.60 -31.64 -17.92
N ASP A 510 2.57 -30.82 -18.32
CA ASP A 510 2.46 -29.38 -18.06
C ASP A 510 1.72 -28.65 -19.20
N GLU A 511 1.51 -27.36 -19.01
CA GLU A 511 0.56 -26.58 -19.81
C GLU A 511 1.02 -26.38 -21.26
N ASP A 512 2.34 -26.32 -21.51
CA ASP A 512 2.88 -26.36 -22.87
C ASP A 512 2.60 -27.71 -23.55
N GLU A 513 2.83 -28.80 -22.83
CA GLU A 513 2.69 -30.17 -23.34
C GLU A 513 1.22 -30.55 -23.60
N PHE A 514 0.32 -30.08 -22.75
CA PHE A 514 -1.12 -30.18 -22.96
C PHE A 514 -1.57 -29.30 -24.13
N ALA A 515 -1.13 -28.04 -24.22
CA ALA A 515 -1.46 -27.17 -25.34
C ALA A 515 -0.99 -27.74 -26.69
N ALA A 516 0.22 -28.30 -26.75
CA ALA A 516 0.73 -29.00 -27.92
C ALA A 516 -0.10 -30.25 -28.27
N LEU A 517 -0.57 -31.02 -27.29
CA LEU A 517 -1.44 -32.19 -27.51
C LEU A 517 -2.82 -31.79 -28.07
N VAL A 518 -3.42 -30.72 -27.53
CA VAL A 518 -4.73 -30.20 -27.96
C VAL A 518 -4.65 -29.58 -29.37
N ALA A 519 -3.61 -28.80 -29.64
CA ALA A 519 -3.39 -28.20 -30.95
C ALA A 519 -3.29 -29.23 -32.08
N ALA A 520 -2.75 -30.42 -31.76
CA ALA A 520 -2.40 -31.49 -32.67
C ALA A 520 -3.42 -32.63 -32.78
N ASP A 521 -4.64 -32.49 -32.23
CA ASP A 521 -5.72 -33.47 -32.43
C ASP A 521 -6.09 -33.56 -33.93
N PRO A 522 -5.91 -34.71 -34.60
CA PRO A 522 -6.24 -34.87 -36.01
C PRO A 522 -7.74 -34.82 -36.33
N GLN A 523 -8.62 -34.79 -35.32
CA GLN A 523 -10.07 -34.61 -35.46
C GLN A 523 -10.54 -33.18 -35.15
N ARG A 524 -9.65 -32.28 -34.73
CA ARG A 524 -9.96 -30.85 -34.55
C ARG A 524 -10.04 -30.15 -35.91
N ASP A 525 -11.10 -29.38 -36.14
CA ASP A 525 -11.15 -28.41 -37.24
C ASP A 525 -10.07 -27.33 -36.99
N PRO A 526 -9.10 -27.11 -37.90
CA PRO A 526 -8.04 -26.12 -37.71
C PRO A 526 -8.54 -24.67 -37.53
N GLN A 527 -9.82 -24.38 -37.81
CA GLN A 527 -10.46 -23.07 -37.60
C GLN A 527 -11.40 -23.05 -36.39
N ALA A 528 -11.63 -24.18 -35.70
CA ALA A 528 -12.40 -24.20 -34.47
C ALA A 528 -11.68 -23.46 -33.33
N ALA A 529 -12.44 -22.62 -32.61
CA ALA A 529 -12.04 -22.15 -31.30
C ALA A 529 -11.96 -23.35 -30.33
N VAL A 530 -11.11 -23.28 -29.30
CA VAL A 530 -10.97 -24.35 -28.30
C VAL A 530 -11.69 -23.98 -27.01
N VAL A 531 -12.42 -24.92 -26.41
CA VAL A 531 -13.01 -24.76 -25.07
C VAL A 531 -12.24 -25.64 -24.10
N VAL A 532 -11.47 -25.01 -23.22
CA VAL A 532 -10.56 -25.61 -22.25
C VAL A 532 -11.32 -25.87 -20.96
N GLY A 533 -11.98 -27.04 -20.90
CA GLY A 533 -12.49 -27.62 -19.67
C GLY A 533 -11.35 -28.17 -18.82
N VAL A 534 -10.53 -27.28 -18.27
CA VAL A 534 -9.50 -27.61 -17.27
C VAL A 534 -9.56 -26.55 -16.18
N GLY A 535 -9.57 -26.97 -14.92
CA GLY A 535 -9.58 -26.05 -13.78
C GLY A 535 -8.33 -25.16 -13.72
N PRO A 536 -8.36 -24.08 -12.92
CA PRO A 536 -7.14 -23.37 -12.53
C PRO A 536 -6.23 -24.26 -11.66
N ARG A 537 -5.01 -23.81 -11.36
CA ARG A 537 -4.28 -24.34 -10.18
C ARG A 537 -4.90 -23.77 -8.91
N THR A 538 -4.62 -24.40 -7.76
CA THR A 538 -4.95 -23.85 -6.44
C THR A 538 -4.31 -22.47 -6.27
N GLY A 539 -5.13 -21.42 -6.05
CA GLY A 539 -4.66 -20.03 -5.90
C GLY A 539 -4.34 -19.27 -7.20
N ASP A 540 -4.65 -19.85 -8.37
CA ASP A 540 -4.33 -19.33 -9.71
C ASP A 540 -5.61 -19.21 -10.56
N THR A 541 -5.47 -18.81 -11.83
CA THR A 541 -6.50 -18.88 -12.88
C THR A 541 -6.11 -19.90 -13.95
N SER A 542 -7.00 -20.25 -14.89
CA SER A 542 -6.58 -21.01 -16.09
C SER A 542 -6.08 -20.12 -17.24
N GLU A 543 -5.88 -18.81 -17.03
CA GLU A 543 -5.53 -17.87 -18.10
C GLU A 543 -4.24 -18.25 -18.86
N VAL A 544 -3.21 -18.73 -18.15
CA VAL A 544 -1.92 -19.10 -18.76
C VAL A 544 -2.09 -20.31 -19.68
N LEU A 545 -2.71 -21.39 -19.19
CA LEU A 545 -3.08 -22.56 -19.99
C LEU A 545 -3.94 -22.17 -21.20
N THR A 546 -4.93 -21.30 -21.01
CA THR A 546 -5.84 -20.86 -22.09
C THR A 546 -5.09 -20.12 -23.19
N ARG A 547 -4.13 -19.25 -22.82
CA ARG A 547 -3.23 -18.58 -23.78
C ARG A 547 -2.34 -19.58 -24.52
N LEU A 548 -1.70 -20.51 -23.80
CA LEU A 548 -0.85 -21.53 -24.40
C LEU A 548 -1.62 -22.39 -25.41
N VAL A 549 -2.86 -22.77 -25.09
CA VAL A 549 -3.77 -23.48 -26.01
C VAL A 549 -4.11 -22.63 -27.23
N ALA A 550 -4.40 -21.33 -27.08
CA ALA A 550 -4.68 -20.43 -28.20
C ALA A 550 -3.47 -20.29 -29.15
N ASP A 551 -2.28 -20.06 -28.59
CA ASP A 551 -1.01 -19.94 -29.31
C ASP A 551 -0.68 -21.22 -30.10
N ALA A 552 -0.81 -22.38 -29.45
CA ALA A 552 -0.54 -23.69 -30.07
C ALA A 552 -1.59 -24.06 -31.13
N ALA A 553 -2.88 -23.91 -30.84
CA ALA A 553 -3.98 -24.25 -31.75
C ALA A 553 -4.13 -23.24 -32.91
N ARG A 554 -3.61 -22.02 -32.74
CA ARG A 554 -3.70 -20.84 -33.63
C ARG A 554 -5.13 -20.35 -33.86
N THR A 555 -6.00 -20.55 -32.88
CA THR A 555 -7.40 -20.09 -32.83
C THR A 555 -7.72 -19.54 -31.44
N ARG A 556 -8.85 -18.82 -31.27
CA ARG A 556 -9.28 -18.34 -29.94
C ARG A 556 -9.53 -19.54 -29.02
N ALA A 557 -9.04 -19.47 -27.79
CA ALA A 557 -9.36 -20.42 -26.73
C ALA A 557 -10.26 -19.79 -25.66
N TRP A 558 -10.96 -20.65 -24.92
CA TRP A 558 -11.88 -20.31 -23.83
C TRP A 558 -11.49 -21.09 -22.59
N GLY A 559 -11.26 -20.42 -21.47
CA GLY A 559 -10.98 -21.05 -20.18
C GLY A 559 -11.79 -20.44 -19.04
N VAL A 560 -11.45 -20.78 -17.80
CA VAL A 560 -12.17 -20.37 -16.59
C VAL A 560 -11.28 -19.62 -15.59
N THR A 561 -11.82 -18.64 -14.86
CA THR A 561 -11.10 -17.98 -13.75
C THR A 561 -11.11 -18.80 -12.45
N ARG A 562 -12.15 -19.60 -12.21
CA ARG A 562 -12.37 -20.41 -10.98
C ARG A 562 -12.71 -21.87 -11.34
N PRO A 563 -12.64 -22.83 -10.40
CA PRO A 563 -13.05 -24.21 -10.64
C PRO A 563 -14.53 -24.34 -11.06
N TYR A 564 -14.83 -25.34 -11.89
CA TYR A 564 -16.20 -25.68 -12.32
C TYR A 564 -16.49 -27.15 -12.01
N ARG A 565 -17.77 -27.56 -12.08
CA ARG A 565 -18.21 -28.96 -12.06
C ARG A 565 -19.05 -29.31 -13.30
N LEU A 566 -19.04 -30.58 -13.70
CA LEU A 566 -19.89 -31.08 -14.79
C LEU A 566 -21.27 -31.47 -14.24
N GLN A 567 -22.20 -30.52 -14.25
CA GLN A 567 -23.54 -30.63 -13.66
C GLN A 567 -24.49 -31.38 -14.62
N PRO A 568 -25.21 -32.43 -14.16
CA PRO A 568 -26.27 -33.06 -14.96
C PRO A 568 -27.41 -32.08 -15.28
N VAL A 569 -27.88 -32.10 -16.54
CA VAL A 569 -28.98 -31.23 -17.04
C VAL A 569 -30.20 -32.00 -17.58
N GLY A 570 -30.07 -33.31 -17.79
CA GLY A 570 -31.14 -34.21 -18.27
C GLY A 570 -30.55 -35.41 -19.00
N ASP A 571 -31.24 -36.56 -19.01
CA ASP A 571 -30.93 -37.73 -19.85
C ASP A 571 -29.45 -38.19 -19.91
N GLY A 572 -28.72 -38.05 -18.80
CA GLY A 572 -27.29 -38.36 -18.70
C GLY A 572 -26.34 -37.28 -19.24
N VAL A 573 -26.87 -36.28 -19.94
CA VAL A 573 -26.16 -35.10 -20.44
C VAL A 573 -25.74 -34.20 -19.27
N ARG A 574 -24.52 -33.66 -19.35
CA ARG A 574 -23.97 -32.67 -18.42
C ARG A 574 -23.73 -31.33 -19.12
N ALA A 575 -23.64 -30.26 -18.35
CA ALA A 575 -23.16 -28.95 -18.78
C ALA A 575 -22.05 -28.47 -17.84
N PHE A 576 -21.24 -27.51 -18.27
CA PHE A 576 -20.30 -26.83 -17.37
C PHE A 576 -21.07 -25.96 -16.36
N ALA A 577 -20.73 -26.04 -15.08
CA ALA A 577 -21.33 -25.23 -14.03
C ALA A 577 -20.28 -24.66 -13.07
N PHE A 578 -20.29 -23.34 -12.87
CA PHE A 578 -19.69 -22.78 -11.65
C PHE A 578 -20.57 -23.16 -10.45
N PRO A 579 -20.00 -23.60 -9.32
CA PRO A 579 -20.78 -23.86 -8.11
C PRO A 579 -21.30 -22.54 -7.51
N PRO A 580 -22.37 -22.57 -6.70
CA PRO A 580 -22.65 -21.52 -5.73
C PRO A 580 -21.45 -21.35 -4.77
N VAL A 581 -21.26 -20.13 -4.29
CA VAL A 581 -20.30 -19.82 -3.22
C VAL A 581 -20.90 -20.29 -1.88
N ALA A 582 -20.07 -20.63 -0.89
CA ALA A 582 -20.57 -21.06 0.42
C ALA A 582 -20.92 -19.87 1.32
N ASP A 583 -21.94 -20.03 2.17
CA ASP A 583 -22.41 -18.99 3.11
C ASP A 583 -21.24 -18.38 3.91
N GLY A 584 -20.97 -17.09 3.69
CA GLY A 584 -19.92 -16.34 4.37
C GLY A 584 -18.53 -16.36 3.68
N GLU A 585 -18.32 -17.14 2.64
CA GLU A 585 -17.12 -17.01 1.80
C GLU A 585 -17.22 -15.76 0.90
N THR A 586 -16.13 -14.98 0.83
CA THR A 586 -16.06 -13.80 -0.05
C THR A 586 -15.13 -14.09 -1.23
N VAL A 587 -15.56 -14.99 -2.12
CA VAL A 587 -14.79 -15.44 -3.30
C VAL A 587 -15.61 -15.36 -4.59
N PRO A 588 -15.01 -15.13 -5.76
CA PRO A 588 -15.74 -15.06 -7.02
C PRO A 588 -16.39 -16.40 -7.41
N VAL A 589 -17.55 -16.31 -8.05
CA VAL A 589 -18.23 -17.42 -8.73
C VAL A 589 -17.36 -17.94 -9.87
N GLY A 590 -16.85 -17.02 -10.69
CA GLY A 590 -16.02 -17.32 -11.84
C GLY A 590 -16.72 -17.03 -13.17
N LEU A 591 -15.87 -16.81 -14.19
CA LEU A 591 -16.30 -16.44 -15.54
C LEU A 591 -15.45 -17.15 -16.60
N TRP A 592 -15.99 -17.19 -17.82
CA TRP A 592 -15.30 -17.75 -18.99
C TRP A 592 -14.49 -16.67 -19.71
N VAL A 593 -13.21 -16.95 -19.95
CA VAL A 593 -12.24 -15.96 -20.46
C VAL A 593 -11.77 -16.28 -21.87
N PRO A 594 -11.79 -15.29 -22.80
CA PRO A 594 -11.18 -15.44 -24.12
C PRO A 594 -9.66 -15.29 -24.05
N ALA A 595 -8.94 -16.11 -24.82
CA ALA A 595 -7.56 -15.85 -25.22
C ALA A 595 -7.41 -15.96 -26.75
N ASP A 596 -6.95 -14.89 -27.40
CA ASP A 596 -6.50 -14.93 -28.78
C ASP A 596 -5.01 -15.30 -28.89
N PRO A 597 -4.57 -15.91 -30.01
CA PRO A 597 -3.19 -16.35 -30.18
C PRO A 597 -2.15 -15.22 -30.04
N GLY A 598 -1.03 -15.52 -29.39
CA GLY A 598 0.09 -14.63 -29.07
C GLY A 598 -0.17 -13.73 -27.85
N LEU A 599 -1.06 -14.14 -26.93
CA LEU A 599 -1.33 -13.41 -25.68
C LEU A 599 -0.59 -13.99 -24.46
N VAL A 600 0.19 -15.06 -24.63
CA VAL A 600 1.10 -15.59 -23.60
C VAL A 600 2.06 -14.47 -23.14
N PRO A 601 2.10 -14.13 -21.84
CA PRO A 601 3.05 -13.14 -21.34
C PRO A 601 4.48 -13.68 -21.41
N ALA A 602 5.44 -12.81 -21.72
CA ALA A 602 6.85 -13.10 -21.48
C ALA A 602 7.16 -12.96 -19.98
N PRO A 603 8.14 -13.71 -19.44
CA PRO A 603 8.52 -13.60 -18.03
C PRO A 603 8.86 -12.16 -17.63
N GLY A 604 8.20 -11.68 -16.58
CA GLY A 604 8.25 -10.29 -16.19
C GLY A 604 9.54 -9.89 -15.47
N PRO A 605 10.00 -8.63 -15.60
CA PRO A 605 11.05 -8.11 -14.74
C PRO A 605 10.56 -7.99 -13.29
N THR A 606 11.50 -7.84 -12.37
CA THR A 606 11.21 -7.55 -10.96
C THR A 606 10.66 -6.13 -10.81
N ILE A 607 9.49 -6.02 -10.19
CA ILE A 607 8.87 -4.78 -9.69
C ILE A 607 9.53 -4.42 -8.36
N GLN A 608 9.71 -3.12 -8.11
CA GLN A 608 10.11 -2.59 -6.80
C GLN A 608 8.97 -1.78 -6.19
N ALA A 609 8.49 -2.18 -5.01
CA ALA A 609 7.49 -1.44 -4.24
C ALA A 609 8.10 -0.26 -3.47
N SER A 610 7.23 0.58 -2.90
CA SER A 610 7.59 1.86 -2.29
C SER A 610 8.35 1.70 -0.96
N ASP A 611 8.20 0.55 -0.31
CA ASP A 611 8.95 0.09 0.87
C ASP A 611 10.34 -0.49 0.50
N GLY A 612 10.63 -0.64 -0.79
CA GLY A 612 11.83 -1.26 -1.32
C GLY A 612 11.75 -2.78 -1.49
N THR A 613 10.62 -3.43 -1.17
CA THR A 613 10.43 -4.86 -1.45
C THR A 613 10.36 -5.13 -2.95
N THR A 614 10.69 -6.36 -3.35
CA THR A 614 10.86 -6.73 -4.76
C THR A 614 10.18 -8.04 -5.08
N PHE A 615 9.36 -8.06 -6.14
CA PHE A 615 8.59 -9.22 -6.59
C PHE A 615 8.46 -9.24 -8.12
N THR A 616 8.04 -10.36 -8.72
CA THR A 616 7.88 -10.50 -10.17
C THR A 616 6.55 -9.91 -10.67
N ASP A 617 6.48 -9.51 -11.94
CA ASP A 617 5.21 -9.14 -12.61
C ASP A 617 4.15 -10.26 -12.49
N GLU A 618 4.59 -11.51 -12.54
CA GLU A 618 3.77 -12.72 -12.34
C GLU A 618 3.21 -12.88 -10.91
N ASP A 619 3.77 -12.17 -9.93
CA ASP A 619 3.25 -12.16 -8.56
C ASP A 619 2.12 -11.11 -8.38
N VAL A 620 1.86 -10.24 -9.36
CA VAL A 620 0.77 -9.25 -9.29
C VAL A 620 -0.59 -9.94 -9.54
N ARG A 621 -1.38 -10.07 -8.48
CA ARG A 621 -2.75 -10.61 -8.57
C ARG A 621 -3.59 -9.65 -9.42
N SER A 622 -4.19 -10.19 -10.48
CA SER A 622 -5.07 -9.42 -11.37
C SER A 622 -6.03 -10.34 -12.10
N TYR A 623 -7.24 -9.84 -12.36
CA TYR A 623 -8.34 -10.56 -12.99
C TYR A 623 -8.69 -9.93 -14.35
N PRO A 624 -9.20 -10.70 -15.32
CA PRO A 624 -9.55 -10.20 -16.64
C PRO A 624 -10.92 -9.53 -16.62
N ILE A 625 -11.04 -8.39 -17.29
CA ILE A 625 -12.33 -7.74 -17.58
C ILE A 625 -12.68 -8.08 -19.03
N VAL A 626 -13.93 -8.49 -19.26
CA VAL A 626 -14.45 -8.93 -20.56
C VAL A 626 -15.57 -8.00 -21.04
N THR A 627 -16.07 -8.21 -22.25
CA THR A 627 -17.37 -7.67 -22.69
C THR A 627 -18.53 -8.34 -21.95
N SER A 628 -19.69 -7.70 -21.89
CA SER A 628 -20.90 -8.22 -21.23
C SER A 628 -21.47 -9.51 -21.84
N ASP A 629 -21.20 -9.78 -23.12
CA ASP A 629 -21.46 -11.06 -23.78
C ASP A 629 -20.36 -12.12 -23.54
N GLY A 630 -19.33 -11.77 -22.76
CA GLY A 630 -18.14 -12.55 -22.45
C GLY A 630 -17.17 -12.71 -23.62
N ARG A 631 -17.46 -12.17 -24.81
CA ARG A 631 -16.79 -12.57 -26.07
C ARG A 631 -15.37 -12.03 -26.23
N GLU A 632 -15.03 -10.87 -25.69
CA GLU A 632 -13.72 -10.20 -25.88
C GLU A 632 -13.11 -9.71 -24.56
N LEU A 633 -11.78 -9.53 -24.54
CA LEU A 633 -11.04 -9.02 -23.38
C LEU A 633 -10.93 -7.48 -23.47
N THR A 634 -11.48 -6.77 -22.48
CA THR A 634 -11.57 -5.30 -22.45
C THR A 634 -10.67 -4.65 -21.41
N GLY A 635 -10.10 -5.41 -20.47
CA GLY A 635 -9.30 -4.82 -19.40
C GLY A 635 -8.76 -5.78 -18.36
N ARG A 636 -8.26 -5.23 -17.24
CA ARG A 636 -7.92 -5.98 -16.01
C ARG A 636 -8.18 -5.21 -14.72
N ALA A 637 -8.72 -5.91 -13.72
CA ALA A 637 -8.80 -5.46 -12.35
C ALA A 637 -7.58 -5.97 -11.55
N HIS A 638 -6.87 -5.06 -10.87
CA HIS A 638 -5.75 -5.36 -9.96
C HIS A 638 -6.29 -5.24 -8.54
N LEU A 639 -7.13 -6.21 -8.18
CA LEU A 639 -7.90 -6.29 -6.95
C LEU A 639 -7.68 -7.66 -6.29
N ASP A 640 -7.86 -7.73 -4.97
CA ASP A 640 -7.85 -9.02 -4.28
C ASP A 640 -9.11 -9.86 -4.59
N GLU A 641 -9.10 -11.11 -4.15
CA GLU A 641 -10.17 -12.06 -4.47
C GLU A 641 -11.52 -11.64 -3.87
N GLY A 642 -11.51 -10.99 -2.70
CA GLY A 642 -12.72 -10.49 -2.04
C GLY A 642 -13.28 -9.23 -2.69
N ASP A 643 -12.42 -8.33 -3.18
CA ASP A 643 -12.86 -7.15 -3.92
C ASP A 643 -13.41 -7.47 -5.32
N VAL A 644 -12.94 -8.54 -5.94
CA VAL A 644 -13.56 -9.08 -7.17
C VAL A 644 -14.88 -9.77 -6.84
N ALA A 645 -14.96 -10.56 -5.78
CA ALA A 645 -16.22 -11.20 -5.36
C ALA A 645 -17.34 -10.15 -5.11
N ARG A 646 -17.02 -9.08 -4.38
CA ARG A 646 -17.93 -7.95 -4.11
C ARG A 646 -18.38 -7.16 -5.35
N ARG A 647 -17.75 -7.34 -6.52
CA ARG A 647 -18.00 -6.54 -7.74
C ARG A 647 -18.11 -7.38 -9.01
N GLU A 648 -18.29 -8.71 -8.92
CA GLU A 648 -18.16 -9.58 -10.08
C GLU A 648 -19.17 -9.25 -11.19
N GLU A 649 -20.40 -8.89 -10.82
CA GLU A 649 -21.43 -8.52 -11.80
C GLU A 649 -21.19 -7.12 -12.40
N ALA A 650 -20.82 -6.12 -11.60
CA ALA A 650 -20.39 -4.81 -12.11
C ALA A 650 -19.20 -4.95 -13.08
N LEU A 651 -18.22 -5.82 -12.77
CA LEU A 651 -17.05 -6.10 -13.60
C LEU A 651 -17.42 -6.73 -14.96
N ARG A 652 -18.47 -7.56 -15.03
CA ARG A 652 -19.00 -8.12 -16.30
C ARG A 652 -19.64 -7.04 -17.17
N GLN A 653 -20.17 -5.97 -16.57
CA GLN A 653 -20.91 -4.90 -17.27
C GLN A 653 -20.04 -3.69 -17.64
N VAL A 654 -18.74 -3.69 -17.29
CA VAL A 654 -17.79 -2.58 -17.53
C VAL A 654 -17.73 -2.13 -19.00
N SER A 655 -17.84 -3.03 -19.98
CA SER A 655 -17.81 -2.66 -21.40
C SER A 655 -18.93 -1.71 -21.83
N ASP A 656 -20.05 -1.73 -21.11
CA ASP A 656 -21.31 -1.13 -21.51
C ASP A 656 -21.56 0.19 -20.77
N MET A 657 -20.66 0.57 -19.85
CA MET A 657 -20.73 1.80 -19.07
C MET A 657 -20.46 3.03 -19.94
N LEU A 658 -21.53 3.79 -20.20
CA LEU A 658 -21.51 5.09 -20.88
C LEU A 658 -21.70 6.27 -19.92
N TYR A 659 -22.14 5.98 -18.68
CA TYR A 659 -22.60 6.98 -17.73
C TYR A 659 -21.78 6.96 -16.44
N TYR A 660 -21.71 8.13 -15.81
CA TYR A 660 -21.37 8.26 -14.40
C TYR A 660 -22.42 9.09 -13.67
N TYR A 661 -22.33 9.15 -12.35
CA TYR A 661 -22.95 10.22 -11.57
C TYR A 661 -22.01 10.64 -10.45
N ASP A 662 -22.16 11.88 -10.00
CA ASP A 662 -21.49 12.39 -8.82
C ASP A 662 -22.27 11.94 -7.58
N ASP A 663 -21.61 11.26 -6.64
CA ASP A 663 -22.20 10.83 -5.37
C ASP A 663 -21.46 11.46 -4.19
N LEU A 664 -22.21 12.19 -3.37
CA LEU A 664 -21.78 12.61 -2.06
C LEU A 664 -22.20 11.51 -1.09
N GLU A 665 -21.25 10.69 -0.66
CA GLU A 665 -21.51 9.61 0.30
C GLU A 665 -22.15 10.19 1.59
N PRO A 666 -23.23 9.58 2.11
CA PRO A 666 -23.87 10.03 3.35
C PRO A 666 -22.96 9.79 4.56
N VAL A 667 -22.18 10.80 4.96
CA VAL A 667 -21.44 10.73 6.22
C VAL A 667 -22.47 10.81 7.37
N PRO A 668 -22.67 9.75 8.18
CA PRO A 668 -23.85 9.63 9.03
C PRO A 668 -23.97 10.77 10.06
N GLY A 669 -25.13 11.43 10.10
CA GLY A 669 -25.38 12.60 10.96
C GLY A 669 -24.75 13.91 10.49
N LEU A 670 -23.81 13.86 9.55
CA LEU A 670 -22.98 14.99 9.10
C LEU A 670 -23.42 15.56 7.75
N THR A 671 -23.67 14.68 6.78
CA THR A 671 -24.23 15.04 5.47
C THR A 671 -25.39 14.13 5.13
N ARG A 672 -26.42 14.69 4.46
CA ARG A 672 -27.34 13.83 3.72
C ARG A 672 -26.63 13.45 2.43
N GLY A 673 -26.50 12.15 2.21
CA GLY A 673 -25.97 11.65 0.96
C GLY A 673 -26.81 12.13 -0.21
N ALA A 674 -26.14 12.45 -1.31
CA ALA A 674 -26.76 13.03 -2.48
C ALA A 674 -26.14 12.43 -3.73
N SER A 675 -26.96 11.70 -4.48
CA SER A 675 -26.61 11.17 -5.80
C SER A 675 -27.10 12.16 -6.88
N GLY A 676 -26.21 12.54 -7.79
CA GLY A 676 -26.52 13.38 -8.93
C GLY A 676 -27.34 12.67 -10.01
N PRO A 677 -27.77 13.40 -11.05
CA PRO A 677 -28.32 12.78 -12.26
C PRO A 677 -27.26 11.95 -12.97
N LEU A 678 -27.68 10.99 -13.82
CA LEU A 678 -26.75 10.34 -14.75
C LEU A 678 -26.19 11.37 -15.75
N LEU A 679 -24.87 11.42 -15.82
CA LEU A 679 -24.07 12.22 -16.73
C LEU A 679 -23.32 11.29 -17.70
N LEU A 680 -23.04 11.75 -18.92
CA LEU A 680 -22.22 10.99 -19.86
C LEU A 680 -20.74 11.05 -19.46
N LEU A 681 -20.06 9.91 -19.45
CA LEU A 681 -18.60 9.86 -19.35
C LEU A 681 -17.98 10.64 -20.54
N PRO A 682 -16.80 11.28 -20.38
CA PRO A 682 -16.11 11.96 -21.47
C PRO A 682 -15.84 11.06 -22.69
N ARG A 683 -15.73 9.74 -22.43
CA ARG A 683 -15.77 8.65 -23.40
C ARG A 683 -16.29 7.42 -22.67
N GLY A 684 -17.22 6.67 -23.27
CA GLY A 684 -17.66 5.37 -22.71
C GLY A 684 -16.48 4.41 -22.53
N LEU A 685 -16.63 3.42 -21.63
CA LEU A 685 -15.56 2.46 -21.36
C LEU A 685 -15.38 1.44 -22.51
N GLY A 686 -16.45 1.15 -23.26
CA GLY A 686 -16.40 0.36 -24.49
C GLY A 686 -15.48 0.98 -25.56
N GLY A 687 -14.59 0.18 -26.15
CA GLY A 687 -13.61 0.67 -27.12
C GLY A 687 -12.42 1.41 -26.49
N ALA A 688 -12.12 1.12 -25.22
CA ALA A 688 -10.90 1.47 -24.50
C ALA A 688 -10.37 0.22 -23.78
N TYR A 689 -9.14 0.28 -23.26
CA TYR A 689 -8.62 -0.75 -22.35
C TYR A 689 -8.81 -0.30 -20.91
N VAL A 690 -9.67 -0.97 -20.15
CA VAL A 690 -9.98 -0.58 -18.77
C VAL A 690 -8.98 -1.20 -17.80
N SER A 691 -8.44 -0.41 -16.88
CA SER A 691 -7.78 -0.92 -15.70
C SER A 691 -8.45 -0.38 -14.45
N ILE A 692 -8.72 -1.30 -13.52
CA ILE A 692 -9.30 -1.02 -12.21
C ILE A 692 -8.27 -1.45 -11.15
N GLY A 693 -8.20 -0.76 -10.02
CA GLY A 693 -7.29 -1.07 -8.92
C GLY A 693 -7.34 0.02 -7.84
N HIS A 694 -6.67 -0.22 -6.71
CA HIS A 694 -6.69 0.70 -5.58
C HIS A 694 -5.63 1.81 -5.70
N GLY A 695 -6.06 3.04 -5.43
CA GLY A 695 -5.20 4.21 -5.36
C GLY A 695 -5.59 5.10 -4.18
N GLU A 696 -4.68 5.98 -3.77
CA GLU A 696 -4.88 6.91 -2.66
C GLU A 696 -4.00 8.14 -2.91
N ARG A 697 -4.60 9.31 -3.17
CA ARG A 697 -3.92 10.61 -3.39
C ARG A 697 -2.74 10.52 -4.37
N GLY A 698 -2.90 9.77 -5.46
CA GLY A 698 -1.85 9.49 -6.46
C GLY A 698 -0.80 8.44 -6.07
N ARG A 699 -0.99 7.71 -4.95
CA ARG A 699 -0.38 6.40 -4.67
C ARG A 699 -1.15 5.32 -5.44
N ILE A 700 -0.50 4.19 -5.70
CA ILE A 700 -1.02 3.05 -6.47
C ILE A 700 -0.71 1.79 -5.68
N VAL A 701 -1.67 0.89 -5.57
CA VAL A 701 -1.59 -0.33 -4.76
C VAL A 701 -1.86 -1.55 -5.65
N VAL A 702 -1.01 -2.57 -5.57
CA VAL A 702 -1.21 -3.85 -6.25
C VAL A 702 -1.28 -5.01 -5.26
N PRO A 703 -2.27 -5.90 -5.36
CA PRO A 703 -2.31 -7.13 -4.58
C PRO A 703 -1.31 -8.16 -5.13
N ARG A 704 -0.76 -9.00 -4.25
CA ARG A 704 0.22 -10.03 -4.62
C ARG A 704 -0.29 -11.44 -4.36
N HIS A 705 0.03 -12.38 -5.24
CA HIS A 705 -0.33 -13.81 -5.10
C HIS A 705 0.42 -14.45 -3.91
N SER A 706 1.71 -14.21 -3.77
CA SER A 706 2.58 -14.90 -2.79
C SER A 706 2.41 -14.46 -1.33
N THR A 707 1.74 -13.34 -1.07
CA THR A 707 1.50 -12.81 0.29
C THR A 707 0.04 -12.53 0.59
N ASP A 708 -0.84 -12.71 -0.40
CA ASP A 708 -2.26 -12.30 -0.40
C ASP A 708 -2.54 -10.89 0.17
N ALA A 709 -1.65 -9.95 -0.14
CA ALA A 709 -1.63 -8.63 0.50
C ALA A 709 -1.34 -7.50 -0.49
N ASN A 710 -1.93 -6.34 -0.22
CA ASN A 710 -1.83 -5.12 -1.00
C ASN A 710 -0.49 -4.39 -0.74
N HIS A 711 0.23 -4.05 -1.81
CA HIS A 711 1.55 -3.40 -1.76
C HIS A 711 1.55 -2.09 -2.57
N ALA A 712 2.00 -0.98 -1.96
CA ALA A 712 2.08 0.32 -2.63
C ALA A 712 3.28 0.39 -3.59
N VAL A 713 3.05 0.65 -4.88
CA VAL A 713 4.10 0.73 -5.92
C VAL A 713 4.23 2.14 -6.53
N PRO A 714 5.42 2.54 -7.01
CA PRO A 714 5.59 3.75 -7.82
C PRO A 714 4.75 3.69 -9.11
N PRO A 715 4.18 4.82 -9.62
CA PRO A 715 3.28 4.79 -10.78
C PRO A 715 3.91 4.25 -12.06
N ARG A 716 5.19 4.56 -12.28
CA ARG A 716 6.02 3.95 -13.33
C ARG A 716 6.00 2.41 -13.33
N GLU A 717 5.82 1.73 -12.20
CA GLU A 717 5.80 0.26 -12.14
C GLU A 717 4.49 -0.28 -12.70
N LEU A 718 3.33 0.28 -12.30
CA LEU A 718 2.03 -0.04 -12.91
C LEU A 718 2.05 0.28 -14.41
N GLY A 719 2.59 1.44 -14.79
CA GLY A 719 2.77 1.81 -16.20
C GLY A 719 3.62 0.78 -16.96
N GLY A 720 4.69 0.28 -16.34
CA GLY A 720 5.54 -0.78 -16.88
C GLY A 720 4.84 -2.14 -16.97
N VAL A 721 4.08 -2.54 -15.94
CA VAL A 721 3.25 -3.76 -15.93
C VAL A 721 2.28 -3.72 -17.11
N LEU A 722 1.51 -2.63 -17.25
CA LEU A 722 0.57 -2.44 -18.35
C LEU A 722 1.28 -2.46 -19.71
N ALA A 723 2.37 -1.70 -19.89
CA ALA A 723 3.14 -1.63 -21.13
C ALA A 723 3.77 -2.97 -21.56
N ARG A 724 4.02 -3.89 -20.62
CA ARG A 724 4.53 -5.24 -20.90
C ARG A 724 3.45 -6.24 -21.29
N ARG A 725 2.16 -5.99 -21.02
CA ARG A 725 1.10 -6.96 -21.33
C ARG A 725 0.87 -7.06 -22.85
N PRO A 726 0.85 -8.27 -23.44
CA PRO A 726 0.47 -8.45 -24.84
C PRO A 726 -0.92 -7.89 -25.19
N SER A 727 -1.83 -7.82 -24.21
CA SER A 727 -3.17 -7.21 -24.37
C SER A 727 -3.15 -5.68 -24.54
N VAL A 728 -2.09 -5.00 -24.07
CA VAL A 728 -1.89 -3.54 -24.25
C VAL A 728 -1.03 -3.27 -25.49
N GLN A 729 0.05 -4.04 -25.69
CA GLN A 729 0.97 -3.89 -26.84
C GLN A 729 0.31 -4.10 -28.23
N ARG A 730 -0.89 -4.68 -28.26
CA ARG A 730 -1.68 -4.90 -29.49
C ARG A 730 -2.69 -3.79 -29.79
N LEU A 731 -2.93 -2.89 -28.85
CA LEU A 731 -3.86 -1.78 -29.03
C LEU A 731 -3.30 -0.81 -30.08
N ALA A 732 -4.18 -0.18 -30.87
CA ALA A 732 -3.74 0.93 -31.72
C ALA A 732 -3.36 2.13 -30.81
N PRO A 733 -2.35 2.96 -31.16
CA PRO A 733 -1.84 4.01 -30.26
C PRO A 733 -2.87 5.08 -29.85
N ASP A 734 -3.98 5.20 -30.59
CA ASP A 734 -5.11 6.09 -30.32
C ASP A 734 -6.20 5.48 -29.42
N VAL A 735 -6.13 4.17 -29.13
CA VAL A 735 -6.98 3.53 -28.11
C VAL A 735 -6.50 3.98 -26.73
N PRO A 736 -7.37 4.59 -25.90
CA PRO A 736 -6.99 5.02 -24.58
C PRO A 736 -7.03 3.88 -23.55
N LEU A 737 -6.29 4.08 -22.47
CA LEU A 737 -6.44 3.33 -21.23
C LEU A 737 -7.39 4.11 -20.30
N TRP A 738 -8.46 3.48 -19.82
CA TRP A 738 -9.32 4.04 -18.78
C TRP A 738 -8.85 3.52 -17.43
N LEU A 739 -8.34 4.40 -16.56
CA LEU A 739 -7.87 4.04 -15.22
C LEU A 739 -8.95 4.40 -14.19
N LEU A 740 -9.77 3.41 -13.83
CA LEU A 740 -10.67 3.48 -12.68
C LEU A 740 -9.89 3.09 -11.42
N TRP A 741 -8.95 3.97 -11.07
CA TRP A 741 -8.12 3.89 -9.89
C TRP A 741 -8.33 5.17 -9.08
N CYS A 742 -8.68 5.03 -7.80
CA CYS A 742 -9.04 6.17 -6.96
C CYS A 742 -7.92 7.21 -6.90
N GLU A 743 -8.27 8.48 -7.13
CA GLU A 743 -7.38 9.63 -7.04
C GLU A 743 -6.11 9.56 -7.93
N ILE A 744 -6.07 8.70 -8.97
CA ILE A 744 -4.86 8.48 -9.78
C ILE A 744 -4.50 9.68 -10.68
N ALA A 745 -5.45 10.56 -11.00
CA ALA A 745 -5.19 11.85 -11.65
C ALA A 745 -4.80 12.96 -10.66
N MET A 746 -4.89 12.72 -9.34
CA MET A 746 -4.45 13.69 -8.34
C MET A 746 -2.92 13.83 -8.37
N VAL A 747 -2.45 15.08 -8.32
CA VAL A 747 -1.04 15.37 -8.02
C VAL A 747 -0.85 15.15 -6.52
N ARG A 748 0.14 14.33 -6.14
CA ARG A 748 0.40 13.99 -4.73
C ARG A 748 0.55 15.26 -3.88
N PRO A 749 -0.04 15.36 -2.67
CA PRO A 749 0.20 16.46 -1.75
C PRO A 749 1.71 16.74 -1.57
N GLY A 750 2.08 18.01 -1.52
CA GLY A 750 3.49 18.45 -1.43
C GLY A 750 4.36 18.21 -2.68
N ALA A 751 3.85 17.57 -3.73
CA ALA A 751 4.62 17.34 -4.96
C ALA A 751 4.46 18.49 -5.97
N ASP A 752 5.59 18.99 -6.48
CA ASP A 752 5.61 19.94 -7.60
C ASP A 752 5.12 19.27 -8.90
N PRO A 753 3.98 19.68 -9.49
CA PRO A 753 3.40 19.01 -10.67
C PRO A 753 4.28 19.12 -11.91
N LEU A 754 5.18 20.11 -11.98
CA LEU A 754 6.13 20.24 -13.09
C LEU A 754 7.28 19.24 -12.96
N ALA A 755 7.74 18.92 -11.75
CA ALA A 755 8.75 17.89 -11.50
C ALA A 755 8.17 16.46 -11.48
N ARG A 756 7.10 16.24 -10.71
CA ARG A 756 6.42 14.97 -10.45
C ARG A 756 4.93 15.13 -10.82
N PRO A 757 4.51 14.72 -12.02
CA PRO A 757 3.13 14.88 -12.46
C PRO A 757 2.21 13.87 -11.73
N ALA A 758 0.91 13.94 -12.00
CA ALA A 758 -0.05 12.95 -11.51
C ALA A 758 0.32 11.52 -11.96
N ALA A 759 -0.06 10.52 -11.16
CA ALA A 759 0.28 9.12 -11.41
C ALA A 759 -0.22 8.62 -12.78
N ALA A 760 -1.41 9.06 -13.20
CA ALA A 760 -1.96 8.81 -14.54
C ALA A 760 -1.06 9.30 -15.70
N GLN A 761 -0.33 10.41 -15.53
CA GLN A 761 0.62 10.91 -16.53
C GLN A 761 1.88 10.05 -16.61
N GLU A 762 2.35 9.48 -15.49
CA GLU A 762 3.42 8.48 -15.53
C GLU A 762 2.97 7.20 -16.25
N VAL A 763 1.73 6.73 -16.03
CA VAL A 763 1.19 5.56 -16.75
C VAL A 763 1.06 5.84 -18.25
N ALA A 764 0.59 7.03 -18.66
CA ALA A 764 0.55 7.44 -20.07
C ALA A 764 1.96 7.46 -20.70
N ASN A 765 2.96 7.93 -19.96
CA ASN A 765 4.35 7.97 -20.42
C ASN A 765 4.98 6.57 -20.59
N GLN A 766 4.71 5.63 -19.68
CA GLN A 766 5.27 4.27 -19.77
C GLN A 766 4.57 3.43 -20.85
N THR A 767 3.25 3.60 -21.02
CA THR A 767 2.46 2.81 -21.97
C THR A 767 2.48 3.37 -23.39
N GLY A 768 2.69 4.69 -23.56
CA GLY A 768 2.61 5.35 -24.87
C GLY A 768 1.18 5.57 -25.36
N HIS A 769 0.17 5.27 -24.53
CA HIS A 769 -1.25 5.47 -24.83
C HIS A 769 -1.83 6.71 -24.13
N PRO A 770 -2.89 7.32 -24.68
CA PRO A 770 -3.72 8.26 -23.92
C PRO A 770 -4.31 7.58 -22.67
N VAL A 771 -4.37 8.29 -21.55
CA VAL A 771 -4.98 7.81 -20.30
C VAL A 771 -6.16 8.70 -19.93
N LEU A 772 -7.29 8.11 -19.52
CA LEU A 772 -8.40 8.81 -18.88
C LEU A 772 -8.53 8.35 -17.42
N ALA A 773 -8.74 9.29 -16.49
CA ALA A 773 -8.71 9.04 -15.04
C ALA A 773 -9.48 10.12 -14.24
N SER A 774 -9.69 9.90 -12.94
CA SER A 774 -10.28 10.87 -12.00
C SER A 774 -9.28 11.36 -10.94
N ASP A 775 -9.48 12.58 -10.44
CA ASP A 775 -8.75 13.14 -9.29
C ASP A 775 -9.45 12.90 -7.93
N THR A 776 -10.53 12.11 -7.92
CA THR A 776 -11.25 11.64 -6.72
C THR A 776 -11.42 10.13 -6.71
N THR A 777 -12.02 9.59 -5.66
CA THR A 777 -12.47 8.19 -5.55
C THR A 777 -13.49 7.86 -6.64
N VAL A 778 -13.36 6.65 -7.21
CA VAL A 778 -14.29 6.13 -8.22
C VAL A 778 -14.65 4.68 -7.91
N ALA A 779 -15.90 4.32 -8.18
CA ALA A 779 -16.40 2.95 -8.08
C ALA A 779 -17.19 2.57 -9.34
N ILE A 780 -17.64 1.32 -9.42
CA ILE A 780 -18.51 0.81 -10.48
C ILE A 780 -19.74 0.16 -9.87
N GLU A 781 -20.89 0.34 -10.53
CA GLU A 781 -22.16 -0.30 -10.16
C GLU A 781 -22.80 -0.95 -11.38
N GLU A 782 -23.35 -2.15 -11.18
CA GLU A 782 -24.18 -2.87 -12.14
C GLU A 782 -25.54 -2.18 -12.40
N ALA A 783 -26.21 -2.59 -13.47
CA ALA A 783 -27.57 -2.14 -13.77
C ALA A 783 -28.57 -2.59 -12.69
N HIS A 784 -29.21 -1.65 -12.01
CA HIS A 784 -30.12 -1.88 -10.87
C HIS A 784 -31.27 -0.85 -10.88
N ASP A 785 -32.46 -1.22 -10.40
CA ASP A 785 -33.66 -0.34 -10.32
C ASP A 785 -33.97 0.49 -11.59
N GLY A 786 -33.63 -0.04 -12.76
CA GLY A 786 -33.84 0.61 -14.06
C GLY A 786 -32.73 1.60 -14.48
N TYR A 787 -31.71 1.81 -13.64
CA TYR A 787 -30.48 2.50 -14.01
C TYR A 787 -29.54 1.54 -14.77
N PRO A 788 -28.83 2.00 -15.81
CA PRO A 788 -27.80 1.21 -16.49
C PRO A 788 -26.55 1.04 -15.62
N ALA A 789 -25.67 0.12 -16.02
CA ALA A 789 -24.32 0.02 -15.48
C ALA A 789 -23.57 1.35 -15.62
N ARG A 790 -22.86 1.75 -14.55
CA ARG A 790 -22.39 3.13 -14.36
C ARG A 790 -21.14 3.19 -13.49
N VAL A 791 -20.39 4.28 -13.67
CA VAL A 791 -19.28 4.65 -12.79
C VAL A 791 -19.79 5.61 -11.71
N VAL A 792 -19.39 5.39 -10.45
CA VAL A 792 -19.65 6.36 -9.37
C VAL A 792 -18.41 7.24 -9.24
N LYS A 793 -18.59 8.55 -9.09
CA LYS A 793 -17.52 9.52 -8.82
C LYS A 793 -17.83 10.23 -7.50
N THR A 794 -16.94 10.15 -6.52
CA THR A 794 -17.19 10.73 -5.19
C THR A 794 -17.02 12.26 -5.22
N ASP A 795 -18.13 13.01 -5.24
CA ASP A 795 -18.16 14.48 -5.35
C ASP A 795 -19.53 15.05 -4.92
N ASP A 796 -19.61 16.35 -4.62
CA ASP A 796 -20.89 17.02 -4.32
C ASP A 796 -21.68 17.27 -5.62
N PRO A 797 -22.81 16.59 -5.89
CA PRO A 797 -23.55 16.76 -7.15
C PRO A 797 -24.22 18.13 -7.29
N ALA A 798 -24.34 18.91 -6.21
CA ALA A 798 -24.81 20.29 -6.26
C ALA A 798 -23.66 21.29 -6.51
N ARG A 799 -22.41 20.88 -6.25
CA ARG A 799 -21.20 21.72 -6.36
C ARG A 799 -19.96 20.90 -6.78
N PRO A 800 -19.97 20.22 -7.94
CA PRO A 800 -18.92 19.26 -8.29
C PRO A 800 -17.56 19.94 -8.44
N ARG A 801 -16.56 19.44 -7.71
CA ARG A 801 -15.20 19.99 -7.63
C ARG A 801 -14.20 19.18 -8.45
N TYR A 802 -14.38 17.86 -8.45
CA TYR A 802 -13.48 16.88 -9.04
C TYR A 802 -13.83 16.62 -10.51
N ARG A 803 -12.86 16.14 -11.29
CA ARG A 803 -12.98 16.10 -12.76
C ARG A 803 -12.44 14.81 -13.35
N TRP A 804 -12.87 14.54 -14.57
CA TRP A 804 -12.24 13.55 -15.44
C TRP A 804 -11.11 14.24 -16.22
N TYR A 805 -9.92 13.65 -16.19
CA TYR A 805 -8.73 14.16 -16.87
C TYR A 805 -8.33 13.21 -17.99
N GLN A 806 -7.84 13.79 -19.09
CA GLN A 806 -7.14 13.05 -20.14
C GLN A 806 -5.66 13.44 -20.13
N PHE A 807 -4.79 12.45 -20.10
CA PHE A 807 -3.34 12.58 -20.19
C PHE A 807 -2.87 12.01 -21.52
N LEU A 808 -1.99 12.74 -22.21
CA LEU A 808 -1.30 12.25 -23.40
C LEU A 808 0.16 11.92 -23.03
N PRO A 809 0.81 10.96 -23.68
CA PRO A 809 2.24 10.75 -23.51
C PRO A 809 3.04 12.05 -23.66
N GLU A 810 4.05 12.24 -22.81
CA GLU A 810 4.91 13.42 -22.87
C GLU A 810 5.88 13.35 -24.07
N PRO A 811 6.30 14.51 -24.62
CA PRO A 811 7.28 14.56 -25.69
C PRO A 811 8.57 13.76 -25.40
N ASP A 812 9.00 12.95 -26.36
CA ASP A 812 10.26 12.20 -26.25
C ASP A 812 11.49 13.13 -26.23
N GLY A 813 12.67 12.58 -25.91
CA GLY A 813 13.91 13.37 -25.84
C GLY A 813 14.29 14.07 -27.15
N ARG A 814 13.82 13.58 -28.31
CA ARG A 814 14.05 14.20 -29.62
C ARG A 814 13.12 15.39 -29.84
N ARG A 815 11.82 15.24 -29.53
CA ARG A 815 10.82 16.30 -29.59
C ARG A 815 11.14 17.40 -28.58
N LEU A 816 11.52 17.05 -27.34
CA LEU A 816 12.02 18.02 -26.35
C LEU A 816 13.28 18.77 -26.83
N GLY A 817 14.16 18.11 -27.58
CA GLY A 817 15.31 18.75 -28.24
C GLY A 817 14.88 19.80 -29.26
N ALA A 818 14.02 19.44 -30.21
CA ALA A 818 13.50 20.35 -31.23
C ALA A 818 12.67 21.51 -30.64
N LEU A 819 11.93 21.26 -29.56
CA LEU A 819 11.21 22.29 -28.81
C LEU A 819 12.18 23.24 -28.07
N ALA A 820 13.31 22.75 -27.56
CA ALA A 820 14.37 23.59 -26.99
C ALA A 820 15.06 24.46 -28.06
N ASP A 821 15.23 23.94 -29.28
CA ASP A 821 15.76 24.68 -30.42
C ASP A 821 14.79 25.80 -30.84
N LEU A 822 13.49 25.48 -30.96
CA LEU A 822 12.42 26.43 -31.28
C LEU A 822 12.29 27.56 -30.24
N ALA A 823 12.45 27.25 -28.95
CA ALA A 823 12.47 28.24 -27.87
C ALA A 823 13.74 29.11 -27.86
N GLY A 824 14.79 28.74 -28.62
CA GLY A 824 16.09 29.41 -28.60
C GLY A 824 16.89 29.18 -27.31
N LEU A 825 16.78 28.01 -26.68
CA LEU A 825 17.74 27.62 -25.63
C LEU A 825 19.09 27.25 -26.27
N PRO A 826 20.24 27.68 -25.72
CA PRO A 826 21.55 27.15 -26.09
C PRO A 826 21.61 25.61 -25.95
N ALA A 827 22.37 24.95 -26.83
CA ALA A 827 22.46 23.48 -26.86
C ALA A 827 23.14 22.88 -25.61
N ASP A 828 24.02 23.66 -24.99
CA ASP A 828 24.80 23.39 -23.78
C ASP A 828 24.06 23.71 -22.46
N THR A 829 22.80 24.18 -22.54
CA THR A 829 21.99 24.51 -21.35
C THR A 829 21.88 23.33 -20.39
N ALA A 830 22.32 23.50 -19.14
CA ALA A 830 22.19 22.48 -18.10
C ALA A 830 20.72 22.04 -17.92
N ARG A 831 20.46 20.73 -17.96
CA ARG A 831 19.11 20.11 -17.88
C ARG A 831 18.14 20.57 -19.00
N ARG A 832 18.64 20.93 -20.20
CA ARG A 832 17.88 21.48 -21.36
C ARG A 832 16.51 20.84 -21.59
N THR A 833 16.44 19.53 -21.79
CA THR A 833 15.19 18.80 -22.08
C THR A 833 14.25 18.76 -20.88
N SER A 834 14.77 18.68 -19.64
CA SER A 834 13.97 18.77 -18.43
C SER A 834 13.29 20.14 -18.30
N ARG A 835 14.00 21.25 -18.61
CA ARG A 835 13.43 22.61 -18.59
C ARG A 835 12.23 22.71 -19.53
N VAL A 836 12.40 22.28 -20.78
CA VAL A 836 11.32 22.27 -21.79
C VAL A 836 10.16 21.37 -21.38
N LEU A 837 10.41 20.19 -20.82
CA LEU A 837 9.35 19.28 -20.37
C LEU A 837 8.47 19.94 -19.28
N ARG A 838 9.08 20.70 -18.36
CA ARG A 838 8.34 21.45 -17.35
C ARG A 838 7.49 22.57 -17.94
N TRP A 839 7.91 23.20 -19.04
CA TRP A 839 7.07 24.16 -19.75
C TRP A 839 5.89 23.49 -20.46
N VAL A 840 6.11 22.33 -21.09
CA VAL A 840 5.02 21.54 -21.70
C VAL A 840 4.00 21.13 -20.64
N ARG A 841 4.45 20.68 -19.46
CA ARG A 841 3.57 20.40 -18.30
C ARG A 841 2.79 21.64 -17.85
N ALA A 842 3.45 22.79 -17.67
CA ALA A 842 2.79 24.03 -17.27
C ALA A 842 1.74 24.49 -18.30
N LEU A 843 2.03 24.35 -19.59
CA LEU A 843 1.10 24.66 -20.67
C LEU A 843 -0.08 23.67 -20.69
N ARG A 844 0.16 22.36 -20.57
CA ARG A 844 -0.91 21.36 -20.47
C ARG A 844 -1.86 21.60 -19.29
N LEU A 845 -1.32 22.06 -18.15
CA LEU A 845 -2.10 22.35 -16.94
C LEU A 845 -3.06 23.55 -17.10
N VAL A 846 -2.69 24.62 -17.83
CA VAL A 846 -3.51 25.85 -17.90
C VAL A 846 -4.10 26.17 -19.28
N HIS A 847 -3.54 25.64 -20.37
CA HIS A 847 -4.09 25.74 -21.73
C HIS A 847 -4.85 24.47 -22.16
N GLY A 848 -4.81 23.40 -21.36
CA GLY A 848 -5.43 22.10 -21.66
C GLY A 848 -4.43 21.06 -22.19
N PHE A 849 -4.71 19.79 -21.92
CA PHE A 849 -3.78 18.65 -22.11
C PHE A 849 -3.28 18.42 -23.55
N ASP A 850 -3.93 19.04 -24.54
CA ASP A 850 -3.74 18.83 -25.98
C ASP A 850 -2.94 19.94 -26.69
N ILE A 851 -2.56 21.00 -25.96
CA ILE A 851 -1.90 22.21 -26.49
C ILE A 851 -0.66 21.90 -27.35
N ASP A 852 0.18 20.94 -26.96
CA ASP A 852 1.41 20.58 -27.67
C ASP A 852 1.21 19.54 -28.79
N THR A 853 -0.02 19.03 -28.99
CA THR A 853 -0.32 17.95 -29.94
C THR A 853 -1.32 18.34 -31.02
N ARG A 854 -2.21 19.31 -30.77
CA ARG A 854 -3.23 19.75 -31.72
C ARG A 854 -2.69 20.61 -32.88
N PRO A 855 -2.90 20.21 -34.15
CA PRO A 855 -2.43 20.99 -35.30
C PRO A 855 -3.01 22.41 -35.37
N ASP A 856 -4.28 22.59 -34.96
CA ASP A 856 -4.98 23.87 -34.95
C ASP A 856 -4.52 24.82 -33.83
N ARG A 857 -3.79 24.31 -32.83
CA ARG A 857 -3.20 25.10 -31.73
C ARG A 857 -1.68 25.26 -31.84
N GLN A 858 -1.07 24.78 -32.93
CA GLN A 858 0.39 24.74 -33.06
C GLN A 858 1.03 26.14 -32.98
N GLU A 859 0.40 27.17 -33.55
CA GLU A 859 0.91 28.55 -33.48
C GLU A 859 0.82 29.15 -32.06
N GLU A 860 -0.27 28.89 -31.34
CA GLU A 860 -0.45 29.26 -29.92
C GLU A 860 0.67 28.65 -29.07
N PHE A 861 0.86 27.33 -29.19
CA PHE A 861 1.88 26.58 -28.48
C PHE A 861 3.30 27.06 -28.79
N HIS A 862 3.64 27.26 -30.06
CA HIS A 862 4.95 27.76 -30.49
C HIS A 862 5.25 29.17 -29.91
N ALA A 863 4.26 30.07 -29.90
CA ALA A 863 4.43 31.41 -29.34
C ALA A 863 4.66 31.40 -27.82
N LEU A 864 3.88 30.60 -27.08
CA LEU A 864 4.03 30.41 -25.64
C LEU A 864 5.40 29.79 -25.28
N LEU A 865 5.85 28.81 -26.07
CA LEU A 865 7.15 28.15 -25.91
C LEU A 865 8.32 29.13 -26.14
N ALA A 866 8.23 30.02 -27.13
CA ALA A 866 9.22 31.07 -27.37
C ALA A 866 9.28 32.08 -26.20
N GLY A 867 8.13 32.41 -25.60
CA GLY A 867 8.05 33.22 -24.38
C GLY A 867 8.72 32.54 -23.18
N PHE A 868 8.53 31.23 -22.99
CA PHE A 868 9.25 30.45 -21.98
C PHE A 868 10.76 30.43 -22.23
N GLY A 869 11.19 30.32 -23.49
CA GLY A 869 12.61 30.45 -23.86
C GLY A 869 13.20 31.82 -23.50
N ALA A 870 12.42 32.90 -23.63
CA ALA A 870 12.85 34.23 -23.21
C ALA A 870 12.96 34.36 -21.68
N LEU A 871 11.96 33.87 -20.95
CA LEU A 871 11.96 33.80 -19.48
C LEU A 871 13.16 33.01 -18.95
N GLU A 872 13.44 31.83 -19.51
CA GLU A 872 14.50 30.97 -19.01
C GLU A 872 15.89 31.53 -19.30
N ARG A 873 16.10 32.23 -20.43
CA ARG A 873 17.35 32.97 -20.68
C ARG A 873 17.61 34.04 -19.61
N GLN A 874 16.56 34.68 -19.08
CA GLN A 874 16.70 35.58 -17.93
C GLN A 874 17.01 34.80 -16.64
N ARG A 875 16.25 33.74 -16.32
CA ARG A 875 16.43 32.92 -15.10
C ARG A 875 17.82 32.26 -15.03
N LEU A 876 18.36 31.80 -16.16
CA LEU A 876 19.71 31.21 -16.26
C LEU A 876 20.82 32.21 -15.91
N SER A 877 20.63 33.52 -16.16
CA SER A 877 21.60 34.56 -15.75
C SER A 877 21.70 34.72 -14.22
N GLN A 878 20.70 34.22 -13.48
CA GLN A 878 20.66 34.17 -12.01
C GLN A 878 21.04 32.78 -11.45
N GLY A 879 21.46 31.83 -12.30
CA GLY A 879 21.83 30.47 -11.89
C GLY A 879 20.65 29.55 -11.56
N ALA A 880 19.44 29.85 -12.02
CA ALA A 880 18.24 29.13 -11.60
C ALA A 880 18.13 27.69 -12.15
N GLU A 881 17.62 26.79 -11.31
CA GLU A 881 17.23 25.42 -11.68
C GLU A 881 16.00 25.39 -12.60
N PRO A 882 15.64 24.23 -13.19
CA PRO A 882 14.41 24.09 -13.96
C PRO A 882 13.19 24.51 -13.13
N LEU A 883 12.30 25.28 -13.77
CA LEU A 883 11.13 25.92 -13.16
C LEU A 883 10.23 24.96 -12.36
N THR A 884 9.87 25.28 -11.12
CA THR A 884 8.76 24.63 -10.39
C THR A 884 7.44 25.40 -10.58
N TRP A 885 6.32 24.77 -10.24
CA TRP A 885 5.02 25.43 -10.19
C TRP A 885 5.00 26.58 -9.18
N GLN A 886 5.63 26.40 -8.02
CA GLN A 886 5.72 27.44 -7.00
C GLN A 886 6.53 28.65 -7.48
N GLU A 887 7.62 28.41 -8.25
CA GLU A 887 8.35 29.49 -8.93
C GLU A 887 7.51 30.16 -10.01
N LEU A 888 6.66 29.41 -10.73
CA LEU A 888 5.78 29.96 -11.74
C LEU A 888 4.71 30.89 -11.12
N GLU A 889 4.13 30.50 -9.99
CA GLU A 889 3.25 31.34 -9.17
C GLU A 889 3.97 32.60 -8.65
N ASP A 890 5.18 32.45 -8.09
CA ASP A 890 5.97 33.61 -7.63
C ASP A 890 6.27 34.59 -8.79
N LEU A 891 6.52 34.07 -10.00
CA LEU A 891 6.79 34.86 -11.20
C LEU A 891 5.53 35.52 -11.77
N THR A 892 4.37 34.84 -11.83
CA THR A 892 3.10 35.48 -12.25
C THR A 892 2.64 36.51 -11.23
N HIS A 893 2.75 36.22 -9.93
CA HIS A 893 2.49 37.19 -8.85
C HIS A 893 3.45 38.39 -8.91
N ALA A 894 4.73 38.18 -9.25
CA ALA A 894 5.68 39.28 -9.48
C ALA A 894 5.34 40.10 -10.73
N SER A 895 4.88 39.46 -11.80
CA SER A 895 4.46 40.11 -13.04
C SER A 895 3.18 40.93 -12.87
N ALA A 896 2.17 40.40 -12.18
CA ALA A 896 0.92 41.09 -11.89
C ALA A 896 1.16 42.39 -11.11
N ARG A 897 1.97 42.34 -10.05
CA ARG A 897 2.40 43.51 -9.27
C ARG A 897 3.19 44.53 -10.11
N GLN A 898 3.92 44.10 -11.14
CA GLN A 898 4.61 45.00 -12.08
C GLN A 898 3.66 45.68 -13.06
N SER A 899 2.57 45.04 -13.46
CA SER A 899 1.52 45.62 -14.32
C SER A 899 0.41 46.35 -13.56
N GLY A 900 0.45 46.38 -12.22
CA GLY A 900 -0.60 46.96 -11.39
C GLY A 900 -1.90 46.14 -11.36
N ALA A 901 -1.80 44.84 -11.62
CA ALA A 901 -2.88 43.87 -11.46
C ALA A 901 -2.73 43.12 -10.13
N GLU A 902 -3.85 42.66 -9.57
CA GLU A 902 -3.82 41.86 -8.34
C GLU A 902 -3.10 40.51 -8.57
N PRO A 903 -2.31 40.03 -7.59
CA PRO A 903 -1.81 38.67 -7.59
C PRO A 903 -2.96 37.67 -7.62
N GLY A 904 -2.86 36.68 -8.49
CA GLY A 904 -3.83 35.60 -8.61
C GLY A 904 -3.22 34.39 -9.31
N PRO A 905 -3.97 33.28 -9.34
CA PRO A 905 -3.47 31.97 -9.76
C PRO A 905 -2.90 31.96 -11.20
N VAL A 906 -2.05 30.97 -11.47
CA VAL A 906 -1.55 30.70 -12.82
C VAL A 906 -2.73 30.20 -13.67
N THR A 907 -3.15 31.03 -14.63
CA THR A 907 -4.16 30.75 -15.64
C THR A 907 -3.54 30.93 -17.02
N ALA A 908 -4.20 30.47 -18.09
CA ALA A 908 -3.75 30.78 -19.46
C ALA A 908 -3.50 32.28 -19.68
N GLY A 909 -4.35 33.15 -19.11
CA GLY A 909 -4.21 34.61 -19.23
C GLY A 909 -3.02 35.18 -18.46
N THR A 910 -2.87 34.84 -17.18
CA THR A 910 -1.76 35.35 -16.34
C THR A 910 -0.41 34.78 -16.79
N LEU A 911 -0.38 33.51 -17.23
CA LEU A 911 0.79 32.89 -17.86
C LEU A 911 1.17 33.59 -19.17
N HIS A 912 0.23 33.72 -20.12
CA HIS A 912 0.49 34.34 -21.42
C HIS A 912 0.98 35.80 -21.27
N GLY A 913 0.37 36.59 -20.39
CA GLY A 913 0.80 37.96 -20.11
C GLY A 913 2.24 38.07 -19.59
N MET A 914 2.61 37.19 -18.64
CA MET A 914 3.99 37.13 -18.12
C MET A 914 4.99 36.68 -19.20
N LEU A 915 4.67 35.65 -19.98
CA LEU A 915 5.54 35.14 -21.04
C LEU A 915 5.72 36.15 -22.18
N HIS A 916 4.67 36.92 -22.49
CA HIS A 916 4.75 38.06 -23.41
C HIS A 916 5.67 39.17 -22.86
N ALA A 917 5.56 39.51 -21.57
CA ALA A 917 6.46 40.48 -20.92
C ALA A 917 7.92 40.00 -20.87
N ALA A 918 8.16 38.70 -20.71
CA ALA A 918 9.49 38.11 -20.81
C ALA A 918 10.04 38.20 -22.25
N GLY A 919 9.22 37.88 -23.26
CA GLY A 919 9.56 38.00 -24.68
C GLY A 919 9.84 39.44 -25.12
N ALA A 920 9.10 40.41 -24.58
CA ALA A 920 9.30 41.84 -24.80
C ALA A 920 10.49 42.44 -24.00
N GLY A 921 11.11 41.67 -23.10
CA GLY A 921 12.20 42.15 -22.24
C GLY A 921 11.76 43.15 -21.17
N THR A 922 10.46 43.22 -20.85
CA THR A 922 9.90 44.17 -19.87
C THR A 922 9.71 43.56 -18.48
N LEU A 923 9.60 42.23 -18.37
CA LEU A 923 9.52 41.51 -17.10
C LEU A 923 10.81 41.69 -16.28
N ARG A 924 10.66 41.94 -14.98
CA ARG A 924 11.75 41.93 -14.00
C ARG A 924 11.62 40.70 -13.09
N LEU A 925 12.68 39.92 -12.97
CA LEU A 925 12.72 38.76 -12.08
C LEU A 925 12.89 39.18 -10.61
N PRO A 926 12.29 38.46 -9.65
CA PRO A 926 12.62 38.58 -8.22
C PRO A 926 14.05 38.09 -7.93
N ALA A 927 14.50 38.29 -6.68
CA ALA A 927 15.82 37.84 -6.24
C ALA A 927 15.83 36.33 -5.88
N PRO A 928 16.96 35.61 -6.05
CA PRO A 928 17.04 34.18 -5.74
C PRO A 928 16.92 33.87 -4.24
N ARG A 929 16.28 32.75 -3.89
CA ARG A 929 16.33 32.14 -2.55
C ARG A 929 17.47 31.10 -2.48
N GLN A 930 18.11 30.94 -1.33
CA GLN A 930 19.11 29.89 -1.07
C GLN A 930 18.43 28.63 -0.49
N GLY A 931 18.91 27.44 -0.83
CA GLY A 931 18.34 26.14 -0.40
C GLY A 931 19.37 25.15 0.12
N GLY A 932 18.92 24.09 0.80
CA GLY A 932 19.75 23.05 1.43
C GLY A 932 19.55 21.64 0.87
N GLU A 933 20.49 20.73 1.15
CA GLU A 933 20.56 19.37 0.59
C GLU A 933 19.94 18.28 1.48
N VAL A 934 19.66 17.11 0.88
CA VAL A 934 19.03 15.92 1.50
C VAL A 934 19.88 14.67 1.27
N ARG A 935 19.94 13.74 2.25
CA ARG A 935 20.53 12.38 2.10
C ARG A 935 19.74 11.30 2.87
N GLN A 936 19.91 10.04 2.47
CA GLN A 936 19.13 8.85 2.90
C GLN A 936 19.92 7.92 3.85
N ALA A 937 19.25 6.91 4.43
CA ALA A 937 19.81 5.91 5.37
C ALA A 937 19.29 4.46 5.12
N PRO A 938 20.00 3.40 5.57
CA PRO A 938 19.55 1.99 5.56
C PRO A 938 19.63 1.33 7.00
N PRO A 939 19.41 -0.01 7.25
CA PRO A 939 18.21 -0.50 7.94
C PRO A 939 18.43 -1.44 9.18
N VAL A 940 17.36 -2.10 9.67
CA VAL A 940 17.16 -2.62 11.06
C VAL A 940 16.76 -4.11 11.16
N PRO A 941 17.03 -4.79 12.31
CA PRO A 941 16.09 -5.72 12.99
C PRO A 941 16.02 -5.46 14.54
N GLY A 942 15.09 -5.96 15.37
CA GLY A 942 13.93 -6.89 15.25
C GLY A 942 13.15 -6.96 16.61
N ARG A 943 12.12 -7.83 16.78
CA ARG A 943 11.11 -7.74 17.89
C ARG A 943 10.68 -9.10 18.51
N ALA A 944 10.03 -9.08 19.69
CA ALA A 944 9.38 -10.22 20.40
C ALA A 944 8.13 -9.77 21.22
N ALA A 945 7.34 -10.69 21.80
CA ALA A 945 5.88 -10.54 22.06
C ALA A 945 5.39 -10.42 23.56
N PRO A 946 4.11 -10.03 23.85
CA PRO A 946 3.70 -9.36 25.11
C PRO A 946 2.44 -9.92 25.87
N GLY A 947 1.76 -9.08 26.69
CA GLY A 947 0.49 -9.32 27.44
C GLY A 947 -0.32 -8.01 27.74
N THR A 948 -1.51 -8.07 28.38
CA THR A 948 -2.62 -7.07 28.22
C THR A 948 -3.08 -6.22 29.43
N SER A 949 -3.78 -5.07 29.18
CA SER A 949 -4.58 -4.19 30.11
C SER A 949 -5.09 -2.88 29.43
N ASP A 950 -6.09 -2.19 30.02
CA ASP A 950 -6.98 -1.14 29.45
C ASP A 950 -6.46 0.34 29.31
N VAL A 951 -7.23 1.20 28.59
CA VAL A 951 -6.90 2.58 28.11
C VAL A 951 -8.15 3.45 27.82
N LEU A 952 -8.01 4.80 27.82
CA LEU A 952 -8.99 5.80 27.30
C LEU A 952 -8.62 6.26 25.86
N LEU A 953 -9.61 6.65 25.05
CA LEU A 953 -9.42 6.94 23.60
C LEU A 953 -10.23 8.14 23.11
N ALA A 954 -9.66 8.91 22.17
CA ALA A 954 -10.40 9.82 21.29
C ALA A 954 -11.61 9.11 20.65
N PRO A 955 -12.68 9.84 20.32
CA PRO A 955 -13.78 9.29 19.54
C PRO A 955 -13.24 8.85 18.15
N PRO A 956 -13.39 7.57 17.77
CA PRO A 956 -13.12 7.14 16.42
C PRO A 956 -14.35 7.46 15.57
N THR A 957 -14.21 8.31 14.56
CA THR A 957 -15.27 8.51 13.57
C THR A 957 -15.67 7.14 13.02
N PRO A 958 -16.96 6.74 13.13
CA PRO A 958 -17.35 5.36 12.90
C PRO A 958 -17.12 4.98 11.43
N PRO A 959 -16.69 3.74 11.15
CA PRO A 959 -16.60 3.25 9.78
C PRO A 959 -17.98 3.31 9.11
N ALA A 960 -17.98 3.49 7.79
CA ALA A 960 -19.20 3.59 6.98
C ALA A 960 -20.17 2.44 7.31
N PRO A 961 -21.48 2.71 7.53
CA PRO A 961 -22.36 1.76 8.18
C PRO A 961 -22.65 0.54 7.30
N THR A 962 -22.25 -0.64 7.78
CA THR A 962 -22.74 -1.92 7.24
C THR A 962 -24.27 -1.94 7.22
N ARG A 963 -24.86 -2.30 6.09
CA ARG A 963 -26.24 -1.98 5.70
C ARG A 963 -27.36 -2.77 6.41
N GLU A 964 -27.09 -3.29 7.62
CA GLU A 964 -28.00 -4.12 8.40
C GLU A 964 -28.25 -3.58 9.82
N ALA A 965 -29.14 -2.60 9.94
CA ALA A 965 -29.86 -2.31 11.18
C ALA A 965 -31.18 -1.58 10.87
N PRO A 966 -32.34 -2.01 11.40
CA PRO A 966 -33.60 -1.27 11.24
C PRO A 966 -33.58 0.02 12.07
N ALA A 967 -34.28 1.05 11.59
CA ALA A 967 -34.32 2.35 12.26
C ALA A 967 -35.11 2.30 13.58
N GLY A 968 -34.51 2.77 14.67
CA GLY A 968 -35.10 2.89 16.00
C GLY A 968 -34.41 3.97 16.83
N SER A 969 -35.15 4.60 17.74
CA SER A 969 -34.72 5.77 18.54
C SER A 969 -33.65 5.48 19.60
N ASP A 970 -33.39 4.21 19.88
CA ASP A 970 -32.79 3.81 21.16
C ASP A 970 -31.25 3.92 21.16
N ARG A 971 -30.64 4.06 19.98
CA ARG A 971 -29.19 4.09 19.78
C ARG A 971 -28.48 5.19 20.57
N VAL A 972 -29.11 6.36 20.77
CA VAL A 972 -28.56 7.46 21.59
C VAL A 972 -28.64 7.13 23.07
N ALA A 973 -29.75 6.54 23.54
CA ALA A 973 -29.88 6.11 24.93
C ALA A 973 -28.91 4.96 25.27
N ASP A 974 -28.68 4.05 24.32
CA ASP A 974 -27.68 2.99 24.46
C ASP A 974 -26.25 3.55 24.53
N ILE A 975 -25.88 4.53 23.69
CA ILE A 975 -24.55 5.17 23.72
C ILE A 975 -24.34 5.98 25.01
N VAL A 976 -25.32 6.79 25.42
CA VAL A 976 -25.21 7.56 26.68
C VAL A 976 -25.07 6.62 27.88
N ARG A 977 -25.94 5.61 28.01
CA ARG A 977 -25.85 4.59 29.07
C ARG A 977 -24.51 3.84 29.03
N MET A 978 -24.00 3.54 27.84
CA MET A 978 -22.71 2.86 27.66
C MET A 978 -21.53 3.72 28.13
N VAL A 979 -21.54 5.03 27.88
CA VAL A 979 -20.51 5.96 28.35
C VAL A 979 -20.63 6.14 29.87
N GLU A 980 -21.82 6.41 30.40
CA GLU A 980 -22.06 6.51 31.85
C GLU A 980 -21.60 5.26 32.63
N GLU A 981 -21.78 4.06 32.05
CA GLU A 981 -21.30 2.80 32.65
C GLU A 981 -19.78 2.59 32.54
N MET A 982 -19.09 3.27 31.61
CA MET A 982 -17.62 3.31 31.58
C MET A 982 -17.07 4.34 32.56
N SER A 983 -17.60 5.57 32.59
CA SER A 983 -17.19 6.62 33.53
C SER A 983 -17.37 6.13 34.98
N ARG A 984 -18.49 5.46 35.30
CA ARG A 984 -18.70 4.85 36.62
C ARG A 984 -17.66 3.77 36.94
N ARG A 985 -17.25 2.93 35.98
CA ARG A 985 -16.19 1.93 36.20
C ARG A 985 -14.81 2.57 36.38
N ALA A 986 -14.53 3.66 35.67
CA ALA A 986 -13.30 4.43 35.85
C ALA A 986 -13.25 5.04 37.27
N GLU A 987 -14.32 5.68 37.74
CA GLU A 987 -14.41 6.20 39.11
C GLU A 987 -14.34 5.08 40.18
N GLU A 988 -14.98 3.92 39.94
CA GLU A 988 -14.88 2.74 40.83
C GLU A 988 -13.46 2.16 40.88
N HIS A 989 -12.69 2.23 39.80
CA HIS A 989 -11.31 1.72 39.71
C HIS A 989 -10.27 2.71 40.25
N GLU A 990 -10.38 4.00 39.91
CA GLU A 990 -9.50 5.06 40.42
C GLU A 990 -9.68 5.19 41.95
N ALA A 991 -10.92 5.09 42.46
CA ALA A 991 -11.21 5.03 43.89
C ALA A 991 -10.77 3.74 44.59
N ALA A 992 -10.27 2.74 43.84
CA ALA A 992 -9.59 1.56 44.37
C ALA A 992 -8.07 1.73 44.37
N GLU A 993 -7.47 2.29 43.31
CA GLU A 993 -6.03 2.58 43.26
C GLU A 993 -5.60 3.70 44.21
N THR A 994 -6.43 4.73 44.43
CA THR A 994 -6.14 5.79 45.41
C THR A 994 -6.25 5.33 46.86
N ARG A 995 -6.76 4.12 47.14
CA ARG A 995 -6.76 3.53 48.50
C ARG A 995 -5.40 2.92 48.82
N SER A 996 -4.42 3.80 49.06
CA SER A 996 -3.16 3.42 49.70
C SER A 996 -3.43 2.64 51.00
N ALA A 997 -2.86 1.44 51.11
CA ALA A 997 -2.98 0.62 52.31
C ALA A 997 -2.32 1.34 53.51
N PRO A 998 -2.90 1.28 54.72
CA PRO A 998 -2.37 1.98 55.89
C PRO A 998 -1.07 1.36 56.39
N GLU A 999 -0.18 2.19 56.95
CA GLU A 999 1.02 1.75 57.64
C GLU A 999 0.69 0.88 58.87
N ALA A 1000 1.38 -0.26 59.01
CA ALA A 1000 1.39 -1.03 60.25
C ALA A 1000 2.73 -1.75 60.45
N GLU A 1001 3.20 -1.77 61.71
CA GLU A 1001 4.47 -2.37 62.11
C GLU A 1001 4.42 -3.91 62.27
N ARG A 1002 5.61 -4.54 62.16
CA ARG A 1002 6.06 -5.72 62.95
C ARG A 1002 5.03 -6.82 63.27
N GLY A 1003 5.12 -7.98 62.62
CA GLY A 1003 4.44 -9.20 63.08
C GLY A 1003 5.05 -10.47 62.50
N ALA A 1004 5.27 -11.50 63.33
CA ALA A 1004 5.88 -12.75 62.90
C ALA A 1004 4.86 -13.88 62.65
N GLY A 1005 4.98 -14.54 61.50
CA GLY A 1005 4.85 -16.00 61.38
C GLY A 1005 3.47 -16.62 61.11
N THR A 1006 3.53 -17.96 61.04
CA THR A 1006 2.44 -18.97 60.94
C THR A 1006 1.79 -19.22 59.57
N GLU A 1007 1.64 -20.53 59.31
CA GLU A 1007 1.11 -21.18 58.11
C GLU A 1007 -0.43 -21.28 58.06
N THR A 1008 -0.92 -21.89 56.97
CA THR A 1008 -2.16 -22.70 56.87
C THR A 1008 -3.55 -22.04 56.91
N ALA A 1009 -4.06 -21.74 55.70
CA ALA A 1009 -5.18 -22.45 55.04
C ALA A 1009 -6.58 -22.51 55.75
N PRO A 1010 -7.53 -23.35 55.28
CA PRO A 1010 -8.59 -22.97 54.32
C PRO A 1010 -10.01 -23.14 54.93
N LEU A 1011 -11.09 -23.13 54.12
CA LEU A 1011 -12.34 -23.93 54.29
C LEU A 1011 -13.40 -23.63 53.18
N GLU A 1012 -14.14 -24.68 52.77
CA GLU A 1012 -15.59 -24.74 52.40
C GLU A 1012 -16.20 -23.79 51.32
N ASP A 1013 -17.17 -24.18 50.47
CA ASP A 1013 -17.86 -25.46 50.12
C ASP A 1013 -18.58 -25.23 48.73
N THR A 1014 -19.35 -26.08 48.03
CA THR A 1014 -19.97 -27.42 48.20
C THR A 1014 -20.08 -28.13 46.82
N LEU A 1015 -20.52 -29.40 46.78
CA LEU A 1015 -20.94 -30.14 45.55
C LEU A 1015 -22.39 -30.64 45.70
N PRO A 1016 -23.09 -31.02 44.61
CA PRO A 1016 -23.14 -32.44 44.21
C PRO A 1016 -23.29 -32.64 42.67
N GLU A 1017 -23.25 -33.82 42.04
CA GLU A 1017 -22.65 -35.16 42.26
C GLU A 1017 -22.70 -35.83 40.85
N THR A 1018 -21.76 -36.67 40.40
CA THR A 1018 -21.55 -38.06 40.82
C THR A 1018 -20.24 -38.62 40.21
N ALA A 1019 -19.73 -39.70 40.79
CA ALA A 1019 -18.43 -40.35 40.48
C ALA A 1019 -18.63 -41.62 39.57
N PRO A 1020 -17.70 -42.59 39.40
CA PRO A 1020 -16.35 -42.74 39.98
C PRO A 1020 -15.21 -43.34 39.09
N ALA A 1021 -13.96 -43.17 39.54
CA ALA A 1021 -12.85 -44.10 39.26
C ALA A 1021 -11.80 -44.13 40.39
N THR A 1022 -11.20 -45.31 40.64
CA THR A 1022 -10.28 -45.67 41.75
C THR A 1022 -8.84 -45.91 41.22
N ARG A 1023 -7.71 -46.01 41.98
CA ARG A 1023 -7.31 -45.63 43.37
C ARG A 1023 -5.82 -46.02 43.64
N ALA A 1024 -4.94 -45.05 43.95
CA ALA A 1024 -3.70 -45.18 44.77
C ALA A 1024 -2.44 -45.95 44.18
N PRO A 1025 -1.27 -46.15 44.89
CA PRO A 1025 -0.08 -45.27 44.69
C PRO A 1025 1.38 -45.86 44.91
N VAL A 1026 2.45 -45.02 44.77
CA VAL A 1026 3.84 -45.10 45.41
C VAL A 1026 4.80 -46.26 44.96
N PRO A 1027 6.18 -46.28 45.08
CA PRO A 1027 7.27 -45.31 45.43
C PRO A 1027 8.44 -45.17 44.37
N ALA A 1028 9.64 -44.71 44.80
CA ALA A 1028 10.96 -44.54 44.13
C ALA A 1028 11.69 -45.87 43.71
N ASP A 1029 12.92 -45.95 43.14
CA ASP A 1029 14.22 -45.33 43.51
C ASP A 1029 15.38 -45.55 42.44
N GLU A 1030 16.62 -45.12 42.77
CA GLU A 1030 17.97 -45.51 42.27
C GLU A 1030 18.65 -44.87 41.02
N ARG A 1031 20.01 -44.97 41.02
CA ARG A 1031 21.04 -44.54 40.02
C ARG A 1031 21.78 -45.82 39.50
N PRO A 1032 22.96 -45.84 38.79
CA PRO A 1032 23.84 -44.79 38.21
C PRO A 1032 24.40 -45.09 36.78
N VAL A 1033 25.29 -44.21 36.25
CA VAL A 1033 26.16 -44.46 35.06
C VAL A 1033 27.57 -43.85 35.31
N PRO A 1034 28.70 -44.48 34.87
CA PRO A 1034 30.06 -44.09 35.27
C PRO A 1034 30.86 -43.22 34.26
N VAL A 1035 32.06 -42.79 34.68
CA VAL A 1035 32.99 -41.84 34.02
C VAL A 1035 34.14 -42.55 33.29
N ARG A 1036 34.74 -41.91 32.26
CA ARG A 1036 36.16 -42.10 31.89
C ARG A 1036 36.81 -40.83 31.31
N GLU A 1037 38.14 -40.83 31.25
CA GLU A 1037 38.97 -39.60 31.39
C GLU A 1037 39.57 -39.04 30.10
N ALA A 1038 40.12 -37.81 30.20
CA ALA A 1038 40.77 -37.04 29.14
C ALA A 1038 42.30 -36.92 29.34
N PRO A 1039 43.07 -36.38 28.36
CA PRO A 1039 44.45 -35.98 28.59
C PRO A 1039 44.85 -34.55 28.16
N ALA A 1040 45.82 -34.01 28.91
CA ALA A 1040 46.78 -32.94 28.58
C ALA A 1040 46.31 -31.46 28.53
N VAL A 1041 47.11 -30.62 29.20
CA VAL A 1041 46.99 -29.15 29.32
C VAL A 1041 48.19 -28.49 28.63
N ARG A 1042 48.01 -27.25 28.13
CA ARG A 1042 49.09 -26.27 27.97
C ARG A 1042 48.73 -24.99 28.72
N GLU A 1043 49.74 -24.29 29.20
CA GLU A 1043 49.63 -23.25 30.23
C GLU A 1043 48.91 -21.99 29.73
N ALA A 1044 48.18 -21.34 30.63
CA ALA A 1044 47.62 -20.01 30.40
C ALA A 1044 48.66 -18.92 30.69
N PRO A 1045 48.70 -17.80 29.94
CA PRO A 1045 49.49 -16.64 30.31
C PRO A 1045 49.00 -16.06 31.64
N ALA A 1046 49.91 -15.45 32.40
CA ALA A 1046 49.62 -14.94 33.73
C ALA A 1046 48.49 -13.89 33.72
N ARG A 1047 47.53 -14.02 34.65
CA ARG A 1047 46.51 -13.00 34.88
C ARG A 1047 47.16 -11.76 35.49
N VAL A 1048 47.27 -10.69 34.70
CA VAL A 1048 47.45 -9.32 35.23
C VAL A 1048 46.24 -9.01 36.11
N THR A 1049 46.46 -8.54 37.35
CA THR A 1049 45.36 -8.09 38.22
C THR A 1049 44.79 -6.77 37.69
N PRO A 1050 43.49 -6.46 37.93
CA PRO A 1050 42.90 -5.19 37.48
C PRO A 1050 43.70 -3.96 37.93
N ASP A 1051 44.21 -3.97 39.15
CA ASP A 1051 45.01 -2.87 39.71
C ASP A 1051 46.35 -2.67 38.97
N ALA A 1052 47.00 -3.77 38.54
CA ALA A 1052 48.24 -3.69 37.76
C ALA A 1052 47.99 -3.16 36.34
N TYR A 1053 46.87 -3.55 35.72
CA TYR A 1053 46.43 -3.07 34.40
C TYR A 1053 46.06 -1.57 34.42
N LEU A 1054 45.52 -1.07 35.54
CA LEU A 1054 45.27 0.37 35.75
C LEU A 1054 46.57 1.14 36.03
N ALA A 1055 47.47 0.58 36.85
CA ALA A 1055 48.76 1.19 37.19
C ALA A 1055 49.67 1.39 35.97
N GLU A 1056 49.73 0.42 35.04
CA GLU A 1056 50.48 0.56 33.76
C GLU A 1056 50.01 1.74 32.90
N ARG A 1057 48.80 2.26 33.13
CA ARG A 1057 48.20 3.38 32.38
C ARG A 1057 48.12 4.68 33.17
N GLY A 1058 48.74 4.73 34.35
CA GLY A 1058 48.72 5.92 35.23
C GLY A 1058 47.34 6.21 35.84
N LEU A 1059 46.42 5.23 35.83
CA LEU A 1059 45.08 5.36 36.40
C LEU A 1059 45.08 4.88 37.85
N ALA A 1060 44.56 5.71 38.76
CA ALA A 1060 44.34 5.30 40.15
C ALA A 1060 43.10 4.39 40.24
N PRO A 1061 43.09 3.36 41.10
CA PRO A 1061 41.92 2.51 41.30
C PRO A 1061 40.77 3.32 41.93
N VAL A 1062 39.64 3.37 41.23
CA VAL A 1062 38.41 4.03 41.71
C VAL A 1062 37.56 3.00 42.45
N HIS A 1063 37.41 3.16 43.77
CA HIS A 1063 36.61 2.26 44.59
C HIS A 1063 35.12 2.62 44.53
N ILE A 1064 34.36 1.92 43.69
CA ILE A 1064 32.89 2.01 43.61
C ILE A 1064 32.27 0.76 44.27
N MET A 1065 31.19 0.95 45.04
CA MET A 1065 30.43 -0.14 45.65
C MET A 1065 29.70 -0.97 44.58
N PRO A 1066 29.91 -2.31 44.49
CA PRO A 1066 29.25 -3.15 43.50
C PRO A 1066 27.81 -3.50 43.92
N ILE A 1067 26.88 -2.55 43.80
CA ILE A 1067 25.45 -2.75 44.06
C ILE A 1067 24.60 -2.17 42.93
N GLY A 1068 24.07 -3.04 42.07
CA GLY A 1068 22.82 -2.87 41.30
C GLY A 1068 22.68 -1.74 40.26
N ASP A 1069 23.48 -0.67 40.31
CA ASP A 1069 23.23 0.54 39.53
C ASP A 1069 23.88 0.51 38.13
N THR A 1070 23.04 0.26 37.13
CA THR A 1070 23.41 0.28 35.70
C THR A 1070 23.90 1.66 35.23
N LEU A 1071 23.36 2.77 35.77
CA LEU A 1071 23.75 4.12 35.35
C LEU A 1071 25.15 4.48 35.86
N ALA A 1072 25.48 4.09 37.10
CA ALA A 1072 26.84 4.23 37.63
C ALA A 1072 27.86 3.37 36.86
N HIS A 1073 27.48 2.15 36.45
CA HIS A 1073 28.32 1.32 35.59
C HIS A 1073 28.52 1.93 34.20
N LEU A 1074 27.46 2.48 33.59
CA LEU A 1074 27.55 3.17 32.30
C LEU A 1074 28.48 4.40 32.39
N LEU A 1075 28.22 5.34 33.31
CA LEU A 1075 29.06 6.54 33.49
C LEU A 1075 30.55 6.18 33.67
N THR A 1076 30.85 5.18 34.50
CA THR A 1076 32.22 4.70 34.72
C THR A 1076 32.84 4.05 33.47
N ALA A 1077 32.03 3.38 32.63
CA ALA A 1077 32.51 2.67 31.44
C ALA A 1077 32.77 3.59 30.24
N VAL A 1078 31.98 4.65 30.05
CA VAL A 1078 32.11 5.56 28.90
C VAL A 1078 32.84 6.88 29.19
N ALA A 1079 32.83 7.37 30.44
CA ALA A 1079 33.53 8.61 30.84
C ALA A 1079 34.38 8.41 32.12
N PRO A 1080 35.41 7.54 32.09
CA PRO A 1080 36.15 7.13 33.27
C PRO A 1080 37.00 8.25 33.90
N ALA A 1081 37.51 9.21 33.12
CA ALA A 1081 38.36 10.29 33.63
C ALA A 1081 37.54 11.36 34.38
N GLU A 1082 36.36 11.66 33.85
CA GLU A 1082 35.36 12.57 34.37
C GLU A 1082 34.73 11.98 35.63
N THR A 1083 34.34 10.69 35.58
CA THR A 1083 33.88 9.95 36.76
C THR A 1083 34.96 9.91 37.85
N ALA A 1084 36.23 9.69 37.50
CA ALA A 1084 37.37 9.77 38.43
C ALA A 1084 37.75 11.21 38.85
N ALA A 1085 37.13 12.25 38.29
CA ALA A 1085 37.20 13.62 38.78
C ALA A 1085 36.06 13.92 39.78
N LEU A 1086 34.83 13.54 39.43
CA LEU A 1086 33.63 13.70 40.27
C LEU A 1086 33.66 12.84 41.55
N ALA A 1087 34.32 11.67 41.49
CA ALA A 1087 34.45 10.72 42.61
C ALA A 1087 35.56 11.07 43.64
N ARG A 1088 36.34 12.14 43.47
CA ARG A 1088 37.50 12.40 44.34
C ARG A 1088 37.08 12.76 45.77
N GLY A 1089 37.52 11.95 46.73
CA GLY A 1089 37.30 12.13 48.16
C GLY A 1089 37.90 10.97 48.97
N GLU A 1090 37.94 11.10 50.30
CA GLU A 1090 38.53 10.10 51.21
C GLU A 1090 37.64 8.85 51.43
N ARG A 1091 36.44 8.82 50.85
CA ARG A 1091 35.52 7.68 50.88
C ARG A 1091 34.94 7.39 49.49
N PRO A 1092 34.54 6.14 49.19
CA PRO A 1092 33.73 5.83 48.02
C PRO A 1092 32.52 6.77 47.89
N ALA A 1093 32.34 7.33 46.69
CA ALA A 1093 31.11 8.02 46.33
C ALA A 1093 30.00 6.98 46.09
N THR A 1094 28.82 7.21 46.65
CA THR A 1094 27.64 6.39 46.34
C THR A 1094 27.14 6.73 44.92
N PRO A 1095 26.37 5.82 44.28
CA PRO A 1095 25.78 6.11 42.98
C PRO A 1095 24.90 7.37 42.96
N ALA A 1096 24.19 7.67 44.05
CA ALA A 1096 23.41 8.89 44.21
C ALA A 1096 24.30 10.15 44.20
N GLU A 1097 25.36 10.17 45.01
CA GLU A 1097 26.32 11.29 45.04
C GLU A 1097 27.05 11.49 43.70
N LEU A 1098 27.23 10.43 42.91
CA LEU A 1098 27.77 10.54 41.54
C LEU A 1098 26.76 11.13 40.55
N ARG A 1099 25.49 10.74 40.62
CA ARG A 1099 24.40 11.33 39.79
C ARG A 1099 24.21 12.81 40.10
N GLU A 1100 24.13 13.17 41.38
CA GLU A 1100 23.96 14.54 41.86
C GLU A 1100 25.11 15.44 41.36
N ARG A 1101 26.36 15.00 41.50
CA ARG A 1101 27.53 15.74 41.00
C ARG A 1101 27.59 15.81 39.47
N PHE A 1102 27.08 14.81 38.77
CA PHE A 1102 26.99 14.82 37.31
C PHE A 1102 25.90 15.77 36.81
N ALA A 1103 24.75 15.82 37.49
CA ALA A 1103 23.68 16.79 37.23
C ALA A 1103 24.19 18.23 37.43
N GLN A 1104 24.79 18.51 38.58
CA GLN A 1104 25.45 19.79 38.90
C GLN A 1104 26.50 20.19 37.85
N ALA A 1105 27.37 19.25 37.43
CA ALA A 1105 28.41 19.53 36.45
C ALA A 1105 27.85 19.79 35.04
N LEU A 1106 26.85 19.01 34.61
CA LEU A 1106 26.17 19.18 33.32
C LEU A 1106 25.40 20.51 33.28
N ALA A 1107 24.68 20.84 34.36
CA ALA A 1107 23.97 22.10 34.51
C ALA A 1107 24.94 23.31 34.46
N ALA A 1108 26.06 23.24 35.19
CA ALA A 1108 27.06 24.31 35.20
C ALA A 1108 27.76 24.50 33.84
N ASP A 1109 28.11 23.41 33.13
CA ASP A 1109 28.69 23.50 31.78
C ASP A 1109 27.66 24.01 30.76
N LEU A 1110 26.38 23.63 30.91
CA LEU A 1110 25.27 24.15 30.11
C LEU A 1110 25.01 25.65 30.32
N ALA A 1111 25.51 26.27 31.39
CA ALA A 1111 25.43 27.71 31.65
C ALA A 1111 26.62 28.53 31.09
N LEU A 1112 27.72 27.90 30.66
CA LEU A 1112 28.91 28.61 30.17
C LEU A 1112 28.77 29.13 28.72
N PRO A 1113 29.51 30.19 28.33
CA PRO A 1113 29.66 30.58 26.92
C PRO A 1113 30.14 29.42 26.03
N GLU A 1114 29.72 29.42 24.77
CA GLU A 1114 29.82 28.26 23.88
C GLU A 1114 31.27 27.82 23.58
N ASP A 1115 32.24 28.75 23.63
CA ASP A 1115 33.67 28.52 23.44
C ASP A 1115 34.38 27.90 24.66
N ARG A 1116 33.69 27.76 25.81
CA ARG A 1116 34.30 27.43 27.11
C ARG A 1116 33.74 26.18 27.79
N ARG A 1117 32.87 25.46 27.08
CA ARG A 1117 32.30 24.19 27.53
C ARG A 1117 33.31 23.06 27.39
N THR A 1118 33.38 22.19 28.40
CA THR A 1118 34.48 21.22 28.57
C THR A 1118 34.01 19.78 28.80
N LEU A 1119 32.72 19.54 29.03
CA LEU A 1119 32.18 18.20 29.26
C LEU A 1119 32.07 17.40 27.95
N ALA A 1120 33.07 16.56 27.70
CA ALA A 1120 33.10 15.63 26.58
C ALA A 1120 32.27 14.37 26.89
N LEU A 1121 31.01 14.33 26.43
CA LEU A 1121 30.23 13.10 26.38
C LEU A 1121 30.59 12.29 25.10
N PRO A 1122 30.64 10.94 25.16
CA PRO A 1122 31.23 10.13 24.09
C PRO A 1122 30.35 10.06 22.84
N ALA A 1123 31.01 10.00 21.68
CA ALA A 1123 30.36 9.92 20.37
C ALA A 1123 30.15 8.48 19.85
N ASP A 1124 30.84 7.49 20.42
CA ASP A 1124 30.77 6.08 20.04
C ASP A 1124 30.75 5.18 21.29
N GLY A 1125 29.81 4.23 21.33
CA GLY A 1125 29.79 3.13 22.31
C GLY A 1125 30.48 1.87 21.76
N PRO A 1126 30.94 0.95 22.63
CA PRO A 1126 31.56 -0.30 22.18
C PRO A 1126 30.54 -1.20 21.48
N ARG A 1127 30.93 -1.78 20.34
CA ARG A 1127 30.10 -2.75 19.60
C ARG A 1127 30.02 -4.09 20.35
N PRO A 1128 28.83 -4.71 20.46
CA PRO A 1128 28.71 -6.16 20.60
C PRO A 1128 29.07 -6.87 19.28
#